data_AF-A0A0R1DNT2-F1
#
_entry.id   AF-A0A0R1DNT2-F1
#
_cell.length_a   1.000
_cell.length_b   1.000
_cell.length_c   1.000
_cell.angle_alpha   90.00
_cell.angle_beta   90.00
_cell.angle_gamma   90.00
#
_symmetry.space_group_name_H-M   'P 1'
#
loop_
_entity.id
_entity.type
_entity.pdbx_description
1 polymer ?
#
loop_
_entity_poly.entity_id
_entity_poly.type
_entity_poly.pdbx_seq_one_letter_code
_entity_poly.pdbx_strand_id
1 'polypeptide(L)'
;MDENGMFILNADCILEIMKYVITDCQLNERYVEMGTLVYNDLINFVLAHDFFVELLADHHKILYKDLEWALACRTIKLLIDLRVNKQSNNERFFWRSFQESVSEQSPFDLQLSFQGIYVHIKVTGISSGSPYHETLKFDFPLTVDALGDIFRSNKNLTKLSFESTKVHGSLSHIIPYCANLEELKITMNAEDVLSQYEPLVILPKLKNILITGLQRSKSESLFLSNLRKWHRPPNLPPLTLKIEEHVTDIHRPVTFATFNSLRCLHVNESLSSYDPPYSFFKAEYDLSAMENDSISIEDSLATIRLGEGVEIKFIRSKGILELKLHNYSDIGQMGELSKLPNFTRLLVKNKSYNLEYPDSFAKFLRSMAPNGSFALKSCKILNGRLNLNETEELAKITSLRFLECHLHDGPDINFSQMTNLQHMKLDFRQNINHITSNIIHNLLSNCQVLATIFSEAVTITLWRKEKRLEIHLCNCENTDFAIPLAKLKGFNTLVISGKQELGYLNMIFDAFAANLSTIEELDLFYLQPYSSELERLRFEDISKVTEIKTIRSLRCCVSDVTGVQKLANLNKLENLEIYHSGGGNLIEFFNKLPEKNTIKCISTGKLTHEEVLKITQMTSIKTLVCRLSDEYGLEFFAELANSSVVELIVLEYNNSMRDIPSLFSTIRAKQLGLFDIWHKKLNFFETVDVTKITGLKRLCASFVDSECAQILDRLPQLEDLTIGFIKTPLENPLRVLALKSPSTLKKLKLCNFIGGSECECLTQFKTLESLTCSFRNETGIDHLANMENLKELFIHLSENSLSNLFLAFAQKCDSKLEKLQAPITCSNEIREISQIKSLRTLNINLTKMCDNLSDLSRLNNLKSLSIVVRYRCKLNTDSFLQIFRSCQKLDQVDLGFYYGVALNLVSQVNNVLKSFRDPANQKPLQLSIFSGSIYPKIHVDDIDESILNVSYSYEKNYEGYEIEFNSDDEDSDNPYTYMYYS
;
A
#
# COMPACT_ATOMS: atom_id res chain seq x y z
N MET A 1 65.90 35.50 5.44
CA MET A 1 66.01 35.85 6.87
C MET A 1 67.46 36.21 7.16
N ASP A 2 67.71 37.07 8.13
CA ASP A 2 69.04 37.30 8.66
C ASP A 2 69.48 36.13 9.57
N GLU A 3 70.67 36.23 10.14
CA GLU A 3 71.25 35.26 11.07
C GLU A 3 70.43 35.04 12.36
N ASN A 4 69.47 35.92 12.66
CA ASN A 4 68.59 35.84 13.82
C ASN A 4 67.19 35.29 13.46
N GLY A 5 66.96 34.89 12.21
CA GLY A 5 65.64 34.46 11.75
C GLY A 5 64.66 35.61 11.53
N MET A 6 65.13 36.86 11.44
CA MET A 6 64.27 38.00 11.15
C MET A 6 64.18 38.23 9.64
N PHE A 7 63.00 38.61 9.15
CA PHE A 7 62.83 38.98 7.75
C PHE A 7 63.52 40.33 7.47
N ILE A 8 64.42 40.33 6.49
CA ILE A 8 65.16 41.52 6.03
C ILE A 8 64.23 42.50 5.29
N LEU A 9 63.12 41.98 4.73
CA LEU A 9 62.10 42.76 4.04
C LEU A 9 61.02 43.22 5.03
N ASN A 10 60.66 44.51 4.97
CA ASN A 10 59.56 45.05 5.76
C ASN A 10 58.18 44.62 5.19
N ALA A 11 57.10 44.88 5.94
CA ALA A 11 55.74 44.54 5.56
C ALA A 11 55.35 45.06 4.16
N ASP A 12 55.72 46.31 3.84
CA ASP A 12 55.38 46.95 2.57
C ASP A 12 56.01 46.22 1.38
N CYS A 13 57.28 45.82 1.50
CA CYS A 13 57.96 45.04 0.47
C CYS A 13 57.29 43.67 0.25
N ILE A 14 56.90 42.98 1.33
CA ILE A 14 56.22 41.69 1.24
C ILE A 14 54.82 41.84 0.62
N LEU A 15 54.09 42.90 0.96
CA LEU A 15 52.78 43.18 0.37
C LEU A 15 52.88 43.48 -1.14
N GLU A 16 53.89 44.22 -1.59
CA GLU A 16 54.12 44.43 -3.03
C GLU A 16 54.46 43.11 -3.76
N ILE A 17 55.28 42.25 -3.15
CA ILE A 17 55.54 40.91 -3.69
C ILE A 17 54.24 40.09 -3.75
N MET A 18 53.43 40.12 -2.69
CA MET A 18 52.16 39.41 -2.61
C MET A 18 51.17 39.90 -3.68
N LYS A 19 51.07 41.22 -3.91
CA LYS A 19 50.25 41.80 -5.00
C LYS A 19 50.71 41.32 -6.37
N TYR A 20 52.03 41.24 -6.59
CA TYR A 20 52.57 40.71 -7.84
C TYR A 20 52.16 39.24 -8.02
N VAL A 21 52.34 38.41 -7.00
CA VAL A 21 51.93 36.99 -7.04
C VAL A 21 50.43 36.84 -7.25
N ILE A 22 49.59 37.65 -6.59
CA ILE A 22 48.12 37.67 -6.79
C ILE A 22 47.78 38.01 -8.25
N THR A 23 48.40 39.06 -8.79
CA THR A 23 48.17 39.51 -10.16
C THR A 23 48.59 38.44 -11.17
N ASP A 24 49.73 37.79 -10.94
CA ASP A 24 50.21 36.70 -11.78
C ASP A 24 49.26 35.49 -11.75
N CYS A 25 48.80 35.09 -10.55
CA CYS A 25 47.78 34.05 -10.38
C CYS A 25 46.49 34.37 -11.19
N GLN A 26 46.03 35.62 -11.14
CA GLN A 26 44.83 36.08 -11.86
C GLN A 26 45.01 36.16 -13.37
N LEU A 27 46.19 36.54 -13.86
CA LEU A 27 46.49 36.58 -15.29
C LEU A 27 46.57 35.17 -15.90
N ASN A 28 46.99 34.18 -15.11
CA ASN A 28 47.09 32.77 -15.48
C ASN A 28 45.73 32.02 -15.44
N GLU A 29 44.62 32.67 -15.06
CA GLU A 29 43.26 32.07 -15.08
C GLU A 29 42.86 31.49 -16.45
N ARG A 30 43.44 31.98 -17.56
CA ARG A 30 43.10 31.55 -18.92
C ARG A 30 43.60 30.15 -19.30
N TYR A 31 44.42 29.51 -18.46
CA TYR A 31 45.05 28.21 -18.74
C TYR A 31 44.82 27.15 -17.64
N VAL A 32 43.86 27.36 -16.74
CA VAL A 32 43.58 26.38 -15.68
C VAL A 32 42.99 25.11 -16.29
N GLU A 33 43.86 24.13 -16.55
CA GLU A 33 43.46 22.74 -16.76
C GLU A 33 42.58 22.31 -15.57
N MET A 34 41.47 21.61 -15.86
CA MET A 34 40.52 21.12 -14.84
C MET A 34 41.26 20.55 -13.63
N GLY A 35 41.31 21.30 -12.52
CA GLY A 35 41.82 20.83 -11.23
C GLY A 35 42.98 21.59 -10.59
N THR A 36 43.61 22.58 -11.23
CA THR A 36 44.62 23.43 -10.56
C THR A 36 43.97 24.65 -9.88
N LEU A 37 44.34 24.91 -8.61
CA LEU A 37 43.89 26.11 -7.91
C LEU A 37 44.59 27.34 -8.51
N VAL A 38 43.80 28.33 -8.97
CA VAL A 38 44.27 29.61 -9.55
C VAL A 38 45.37 30.26 -8.69
N TYR A 39 45.30 30.11 -7.37
CA TYR A 39 46.19 30.77 -6.40
C TYR A 39 47.24 29.84 -5.77
N ASN A 40 47.68 28.77 -6.44
CA ASN A 40 48.63 27.82 -5.87
C ASN A 40 49.97 28.46 -5.45
N ASP A 41 50.50 29.38 -6.27
CA ASP A 41 51.76 30.06 -5.97
C ASP A 41 51.61 31.02 -4.79
N LEU A 42 50.47 31.71 -4.70
CA LEU A 42 50.13 32.52 -3.54
C LEU A 42 50.03 31.68 -2.27
N ILE A 43 49.34 30.53 -2.31
CA ILE A 43 49.23 29.60 -1.19
C ILE A 43 50.61 29.14 -0.72
N ASN A 44 51.49 28.73 -1.65
CA ASN A 44 52.85 28.32 -1.30
C ASN A 44 53.68 29.47 -0.71
N PHE A 45 53.54 30.67 -1.27
CA PHE A 45 54.24 31.86 -0.80
C PHE A 45 53.83 32.22 0.63
N VAL A 46 52.54 32.35 0.91
CA VAL A 46 52.08 32.78 2.23
C VAL A 46 52.33 31.74 3.31
N LEU A 47 52.27 30.46 2.95
CA LEU A 47 52.56 29.39 3.90
C LEU A 47 54.05 29.30 4.25
N ALA A 48 54.96 29.98 3.54
CA ALA A 48 56.38 29.98 3.87
C ALA A 48 56.72 30.61 5.25
N HIS A 49 55.84 31.46 5.80
CA HIS A 49 56.04 32.10 7.11
C HIS A 49 54.74 32.62 7.73
N ASP A 50 54.65 32.68 9.05
CA ASP A 50 53.46 33.12 9.80
C ASP A 50 53.03 34.56 9.47
N PHE A 51 53.99 35.47 9.50
CA PHE A 51 53.87 36.86 9.13
C PHE A 51 53.24 37.08 7.74
N PHE A 52 53.45 36.16 6.78
CA PHE A 52 52.90 36.32 5.44
C PHE A 52 51.41 35.96 5.39
N VAL A 53 51.00 34.97 6.19
CA VAL A 53 49.59 34.62 6.36
C VAL A 53 48.84 35.77 7.04
N GLU A 54 49.44 36.39 8.06
CA GLU A 54 48.88 37.58 8.74
C GLU A 54 48.69 38.75 7.77
N LEU A 55 49.71 39.05 6.96
CA LEU A 55 49.62 40.10 5.94
C LEU A 55 48.53 39.82 4.89
N LEU A 56 48.36 38.56 4.46
CA LEU A 56 47.27 38.18 3.55
C LEU A 56 45.90 38.39 4.22
N ALA A 57 45.76 37.95 5.47
CA ALA A 57 44.51 38.08 6.24
C ALA A 57 44.13 39.55 6.48
N ASP A 58 45.09 40.42 6.78
CA ASP A 58 44.84 41.83 7.10
C ASP A 58 44.56 42.69 5.87
N HIS A 59 45.33 42.49 4.80
CA HIS A 59 45.31 43.37 3.63
C HIS A 59 44.48 42.82 2.45
N HIS A 60 44.24 41.52 2.40
CA HIS A 60 43.49 40.85 1.34
C HIS A 60 42.34 39.99 1.88
N LYS A 61 41.57 40.53 2.84
CA LYS A 61 40.51 39.84 3.61
C LYS A 61 39.56 38.94 2.80
N ILE A 62 39.08 39.42 1.65
CA ILE A 62 38.13 38.64 0.81
C ILE A 62 38.85 37.41 0.24
N LEU A 63 40.00 37.63 -0.39
CA LEU A 63 40.81 36.56 -0.97
C LEU A 63 41.31 35.58 0.10
N TYR A 64 41.68 36.07 1.29
CA TYR A 64 42.04 35.21 2.42
C TYR A 64 40.88 34.27 2.80
N LYS A 65 39.65 34.80 2.91
CA LYS A 65 38.46 33.97 3.17
C LYS A 65 38.20 32.94 2.06
N ASP A 66 38.41 33.32 0.81
CA ASP A 66 38.24 32.42 -0.34
C ASP A 66 39.31 31.32 -0.39
N LEU A 67 40.50 31.56 0.19
CA LEU A 67 41.63 30.63 0.20
C LEU A 67 41.81 29.89 1.52
N GLU A 68 41.05 30.25 2.56
CA GLU A 68 41.24 29.77 3.94
C GLU A 68 41.27 28.23 4.02
N TRP A 69 40.34 27.55 3.34
CA TRP A 69 40.30 26.08 3.32
C TRP A 69 41.41 25.45 2.46
N ALA A 70 41.85 26.14 1.41
CA ALA A 70 42.99 25.73 0.61
C ALA A 70 44.29 25.79 1.45
N LEU A 71 44.45 26.89 2.20
CA LEU A 71 45.55 27.10 3.14
C LEU A 71 45.52 26.04 4.26
N ALA A 72 44.36 25.75 4.83
CA ALA A 72 44.19 24.68 5.81
C ALA A 72 44.55 23.30 5.23
N CYS A 73 44.03 22.94 4.06
CA CYS A 73 44.30 21.67 3.40
C CYS A 73 45.80 21.48 3.09
N ARG A 74 46.45 22.52 2.54
CA ARG A 74 47.90 22.53 2.27
C ARG A 74 48.74 22.49 3.56
N THR A 75 48.30 23.16 4.62
CA THR A 75 48.94 23.09 5.95
C THR A 75 48.89 21.67 6.51
N ILE A 76 47.73 21.00 6.43
CA ILE A 76 47.57 19.60 6.87
C ILE A 76 48.50 18.68 6.07
N LYS A 77 48.59 18.87 4.75
CA LYS A 77 49.54 18.15 3.89
C LYS A 77 50.98 18.31 4.36
N LEU A 78 51.42 19.53 4.64
CA LEU A 78 52.78 19.83 5.10
C LEU A 78 53.06 19.22 6.48
N LEU A 79 52.09 19.27 7.40
CA LEU A 79 52.21 18.66 8.71
C LEU A 79 52.34 17.13 8.63
N ILE A 80 51.59 16.49 7.72
CA ILE A 80 51.72 15.05 7.46
C ILE A 80 53.09 14.76 6.83
N ASP A 81 53.54 15.53 5.84
CA ASP A 81 54.85 15.38 5.17
C ASP A 81 56.02 15.50 6.16
N LEU A 82 56.00 16.55 7.00
CA LEU A 82 57.00 16.77 8.04
C LEU A 82 57.07 15.61 9.03
N ARG A 83 55.92 14.99 9.33
CA ARG A 83 55.85 13.87 10.27
C ARG A 83 56.31 12.56 9.63
N VAL A 84 55.81 12.25 8.44
CA VAL A 84 55.97 10.92 7.82
C VAL A 84 57.25 10.82 6.99
N ASN A 85 57.60 11.86 6.22
CA ASN A 85 58.75 11.83 5.30
C ASN A 85 60.01 12.46 5.90
N LYS A 86 59.88 13.55 6.67
CA LYS A 86 61.04 14.31 7.16
C LYS A 86 61.43 14.02 8.61
N GLN A 87 60.61 13.26 9.35
CA GLN A 87 60.80 12.88 10.77
C GLN A 87 61.26 14.03 11.70
N SER A 88 60.81 15.26 11.46
CA SER A 88 61.25 16.45 12.23
C SER A 88 60.29 16.76 13.37
N ASN A 89 60.80 16.98 14.60
CA ASN A 89 60.00 17.41 15.76
C ASN A 89 59.99 18.93 16.01
N ASN A 90 60.92 19.70 15.40
CA ASN A 90 61.24 21.06 15.86
C ASN A 90 60.58 22.20 15.06
N GLU A 91 60.02 21.97 13.86
CA GLU A 91 59.46 23.04 13.00
C GLU A 91 57.91 23.10 13.00
N ARG A 92 57.27 22.51 14.01
CA ARG A 92 55.81 22.22 13.99
C ARG A 92 54.91 23.30 14.62
N PHE A 93 55.45 24.30 15.32
CA PHE A 93 54.64 25.18 16.16
C PHE A 93 53.75 26.13 15.35
N PHE A 94 54.29 26.84 14.36
CA PHE A 94 53.52 27.76 13.52
C PHE A 94 52.35 27.06 12.83
N TRP A 95 52.63 26.03 12.04
CA TRP A 95 51.62 25.32 11.25
C TRP A 95 50.51 24.69 12.09
N ARG A 96 50.84 24.16 13.27
CA ARG A 96 49.83 23.65 14.22
C ARG A 96 48.98 24.77 14.76
N SER A 97 49.59 25.87 15.21
CA SER A 97 48.87 27.04 15.71
C SER A 97 47.97 27.66 14.66
N PHE A 98 48.44 27.74 13.40
CA PHE A 98 47.65 28.22 12.28
C PHE A 98 46.45 27.31 12.00
N GLN A 99 46.67 25.99 11.94
CA GLN A 99 45.59 25.02 11.75
C GLN A 99 44.55 25.09 12.88
N GLU A 100 44.99 25.21 14.14
CA GLU A 100 44.10 25.37 15.29
C GLU A 100 43.29 26.66 15.18
N SER A 101 43.93 27.79 14.85
CA SER A 101 43.24 29.08 14.64
C SER A 101 42.19 29.00 13.53
N VAL A 102 42.52 28.41 12.37
CA VAL A 102 41.56 28.25 11.27
C VAL A 102 40.40 27.34 11.68
N SER A 103 40.68 26.27 12.44
CA SER A 103 39.62 25.36 12.93
C SER A 103 38.65 26.03 13.91
N GLU A 104 39.12 26.99 14.71
CA GLU A 104 38.30 27.76 15.64
C GLU A 104 37.48 28.85 14.93
N GLN A 105 38.05 29.50 13.92
CA GLN A 105 37.41 30.60 13.18
C GLN A 105 36.42 30.11 12.12
N SER A 106 36.77 29.04 11.41
CA SER A 106 36.03 28.49 10.27
C SER A 106 36.00 26.96 10.35
N PRO A 107 35.04 26.37 11.09
CA PRO A 107 34.94 24.92 11.23
C PRO A 107 34.79 24.22 9.87
N PHE A 108 35.59 23.17 9.66
CA PHE A 108 35.59 22.36 8.44
C PHE A 108 35.63 20.88 8.78
N ASP A 109 35.13 20.06 7.86
CA ASP A 109 35.25 18.61 7.92
C ASP A 109 36.52 18.17 7.21
N LEU A 110 37.31 17.33 7.88
CA LEU A 110 38.51 16.72 7.32
C LEU A 110 38.24 15.26 6.98
N GLN A 111 38.57 14.89 5.74
CA GLN A 111 38.64 13.52 5.26
C GLN A 111 40.07 13.16 4.90
N LEU A 112 40.55 12.04 5.44
CA LEU A 112 41.85 11.44 5.09
C LEU A 112 41.63 10.07 4.45
N SER A 113 42.19 9.85 3.26
CA SER A 113 42.17 8.55 2.58
C SER A 113 43.58 8.09 2.24
N PHE A 114 44.04 7.04 2.92
CA PHE A 114 45.37 6.46 2.74
C PHE A 114 45.29 5.36 1.68
N GLN A 115 45.85 5.59 0.49
CA GLN A 115 45.83 4.66 -0.64
C GLN A 115 47.25 4.18 -1.01
N GLY A 116 47.64 3.00 -0.54
CA GLY A 116 48.99 2.45 -0.72
C GLY A 116 50.08 3.32 -0.08
N ILE A 117 50.81 4.07 -0.90
CA ILE A 117 51.83 5.03 -0.47
C ILE A 117 51.37 6.49 -0.57
N TYR A 118 50.09 6.73 -0.83
CA TYR A 118 49.53 8.08 -0.93
C TYR A 118 48.55 8.35 0.20
N VAL A 119 48.42 9.61 0.59
CA VAL A 119 47.28 10.11 1.36
C VAL A 119 46.61 11.23 0.59
N HIS A 120 45.31 11.05 0.37
CA HIS A 120 44.43 12.06 -0.14
C HIS A 120 43.79 12.78 1.04
N ILE A 121 43.92 14.10 1.03
CA ILE A 121 43.43 14.99 2.07
C ILE A 121 42.32 15.81 1.42
N LYS A 122 41.14 15.77 2.02
CA LYS A 122 39.99 16.54 1.54
C LYS A 122 39.45 17.38 2.68
N VAL A 123 39.29 18.66 2.43
CA VAL A 123 38.66 19.62 3.35
C VAL A 123 37.37 20.11 2.73
N THR A 124 36.27 20.03 3.49
CA THR A 124 34.93 20.48 3.10
C THR A 124 34.36 21.41 4.15
N GLY A 125 33.80 22.55 3.73
CA GLY A 125 33.09 23.46 4.62
C GLY A 125 31.63 23.08 4.85
N ILE A 126 30.99 23.77 5.80
CA ILE A 126 29.57 23.59 6.17
C ILE A 126 28.62 24.25 5.13
N SER A 127 29.10 25.25 4.38
CA SER A 127 28.39 25.89 3.26
C SER A 127 28.90 25.39 1.91
N SER A 128 28.03 25.38 0.89
CA SER A 128 28.10 24.69 -0.41
C SER A 128 29.24 25.08 -1.39
N GLY A 129 30.45 25.32 -0.91
CA GLY A 129 31.65 25.49 -1.74
C GLY A 129 32.21 24.15 -2.23
N SER A 130 32.98 24.19 -3.32
CA SER A 130 33.71 23.03 -3.84
C SER A 130 34.75 22.53 -2.83
N PRO A 131 34.95 21.22 -2.67
CA PRO A 131 35.96 20.66 -1.77
C PRO A 131 37.39 20.99 -2.23
N TYR A 132 38.30 21.18 -1.27
CA TYR A 132 39.73 21.30 -1.56
C TYR A 132 40.41 19.94 -1.37
N HIS A 133 41.28 19.59 -2.31
CA HIS A 133 41.93 18.29 -2.39
C HIS A 133 43.45 18.43 -2.46
N GLU A 134 44.15 17.67 -1.63
CA GLU A 134 45.59 17.50 -1.68
C GLU A 134 45.95 16.03 -1.74
N THR A 135 47.09 15.71 -2.35
CA THR A 135 47.66 14.36 -2.33
C THR A 135 49.13 14.43 -1.93
N LEU A 136 49.52 13.58 -0.99
CA LEU A 136 50.90 13.44 -0.52
C LEU A 136 51.36 11.99 -0.69
N LYS A 137 52.61 11.80 -1.10
CA LYS A 137 53.27 10.49 -1.19
C LYS A 137 54.13 10.25 0.06
N PHE A 138 54.12 9.03 0.57
CA PHE A 138 54.98 8.57 1.65
C PHE A 138 56.26 7.95 1.12
N ASP A 139 57.37 8.31 1.74
CA ASP A 139 58.70 7.75 1.48
C ASP A 139 59.04 6.60 2.46
N PHE A 140 58.27 6.47 3.55
CA PHE A 140 58.45 5.47 4.61
C PHE A 140 57.15 4.75 4.98
N PRO A 141 57.23 3.54 5.57
CA PRO A 141 56.05 2.83 6.08
C PRO A 141 55.31 3.64 7.16
N LEU A 142 53.98 3.66 7.08
CA LEU A 142 53.14 4.38 8.03
C LEU A 142 53.06 3.65 9.37
N THR A 143 53.54 4.28 10.44
CA THR A 143 53.47 3.73 11.82
C THR A 143 52.27 4.28 12.57
N VAL A 144 51.78 3.53 13.58
CA VAL A 144 50.67 4.00 14.41
C VAL A 144 51.01 5.25 15.22
N ASP A 145 52.29 5.45 15.58
CA ASP A 145 52.76 6.66 16.25
C ASP A 145 52.73 7.88 15.32
N ALA A 146 53.01 7.68 14.03
CA ALA A 146 52.85 8.72 13.03
C ALA A 146 51.37 9.08 12.85
N LEU A 147 50.47 8.08 12.76
CA LEU A 147 49.03 8.29 12.72
C LEU A 147 48.49 8.99 13.97
N GLY A 148 48.95 8.58 15.16
CA GLY A 148 48.57 9.22 16.42
C GLY A 148 48.94 10.70 16.44
N ASP A 149 50.13 11.06 15.95
CA ASP A 149 50.53 12.47 15.83
C ASP A 149 49.73 13.24 14.77
N ILE A 150 49.40 12.60 13.64
CA ILE A 150 48.55 13.17 12.60
C ILE A 150 47.17 13.47 13.19
N PHE A 151 46.52 12.49 13.80
CA PHE A 151 45.17 12.66 14.35
C PHE A 151 45.13 13.61 15.54
N ARG A 152 46.16 13.59 16.41
CA ARG A 152 46.29 14.59 17.50
C ARG A 152 46.33 16.02 16.96
N SER A 153 46.96 16.24 15.81
CA SER A 153 47.06 17.55 15.18
C SER A 153 45.80 17.91 14.36
N ASN A 154 44.84 16.99 14.20
CA ASN A 154 43.70 17.13 13.30
C ASN A 154 42.38 16.76 14.01
N LYS A 155 41.94 17.59 14.96
CA LYS A 155 40.72 17.35 15.74
C LYS A 155 39.42 17.33 14.91
N ASN A 156 39.44 17.91 13.70
CA ASN A 156 38.29 17.99 12.78
C ASN A 156 38.14 16.76 11.87
N LEU A 157 38.88 15.69 12.10
CA LEU A 157 38.78 14.45 11.32
C LEU A 157 37.40 13.81 11.51
N THR A 158 36.59 13.80 10.45
CA THR A 158 35.25 13.19 10.43
C THR A 158 35.18 11.94 9.56
N LYS A 159 36.04 11.81 8.55
CA LYS A 159 36.11 10.62 7.69
C LYS A 159 37.53 10.09 7.54
N LEU A 160 37.71 8.79 7.70
CA LEU A 160 38.99 8.12 7.58
C LEU A 160 38.87 6.90 6.68
N SER A 161 39.77 6.77 5.70
CA SER A 161 39.82 5.62 4.80
C SER A 161 41.22 5.01 4.75
N PHE A 162 41.32 3.69 4.85
CA PHE A 162 42.54 2.92 4.64
C PHE A 162 42.35 1.97 3.45
N GLU A 163 42.90 2.33 2.31
CA GLU A 163 42.82 1.57 1.05
C GLU A 163 44.20 0.97 0.75
N SER A 164 44.40 -0.31 1.05
CA SER A 164 45.67 -1.01 0.75
C SER A 164 46.92 -0.42 1.43
N THR A 165 46.76 0.31 2.54
CA THR A 165 47.87 0.88 3.33
C THR A 165 48.15 0.03 4.56
N LYS A 166 49.37 -0.51 4.68
CA LYS A 166 49.79 -1.29 5.86
C LYS A 166 50.21 -0.34 6.98
N VAL A 167 49.50 -0.37 8.10
CA VAL A 167 49.84 0.40 9.31
C VAL A 167 50.60 -0.50 10.28
N HIS A 168 51.82 -0.10 10.66
CA HIS A 168 52.60 -0.83 11.66
C HIS A 168 52.22 -0.40 13.08
N GLY A 169 51.59 -1.30 13.85
CA GLY A 169 51.22 -1.10 15.27
C GLY A 169 49.73 -1.36 15.54
N SER A 170 49.29 -1.21 16.81
CA SER A 170 47.89 -1.41 17.20
C SER A 170 47.07 -0.12 17.07
N LEU A 171 46.03 -0.13 16.25
CA LEU A 171 45.10 1.00 16.08
C LEU A 171 44.33 1.36 17.37
N SER A 172 44.37 0.53 18.41
CA SER A 172 43.85 0.94 19.71
C SER A 172 44.52 2.21 20.26
N HIS A 173 45.79 2.45 19.91
CA HIS A 173 46.56 3.60 20.38
C HIS A 173 46.10 4.94 19.78
N ILE A 174 45.34 4.92 18.67
CA ILE A 174 44.84 6.14 18.02
C ILE A 174 43.45 6.58 18.49
N ILE A 175 42.71 5.71 19.21
CA ILE A 175 41.34 5.98 19.69
C ILE A 175 41.22 7.33 20.42
N PRO A 176 42.12 7.70 21.35
CA PRO A 176 41.99 8.96 22.08
C PRO A 176 41.99 10.20 21.19
N TYR A 177 42.45 10.10 19.95
CA TYR A 177 42.59 11.22 19.01
C TYR A 177 41.48 11.25 17.93
N CYS A 178 40.60 10.24 17.87
CA CYS A 178 39.57 10.11 16.83
C CYS A 178 38.15 10.41 17.35
N ALA A 179 38.01 11.24 18.38
CA ALA A 179 36.71 11.48 19.04
C ALA A 179 35.61 12.03 18.12
N ASN A 180 36.00 12.72 17.03
CA ASN A 180 35.08 13.30 16.05
C ASN A 180 34.82 12.45 14.81
N LEU A 181 35.41 11.25 14.72
CA LEU A 181 35.28 10.39 13.55
C LEU A 181 33.83 9.89 13.40
N GLU A 182 33.24 10.12 12.23
CA GLU A 182 31.87 9.71 11.89
C GLU A 182 31.83 8.53 10.91
N GLU A 183 32.81 8.43 10.01
CA GLU A 183 32.89 7.40 8.97
C GLU A 183 34.29 6.79 8.88
N LEU A 184 34.36 5.46 8.89
CA LEU A 184 35.60 4.70 8.73
C LEU A 184 35.48 3.73 7.56
N LYS A 185 36.37 3.84 6.56
CA LYS A 185 36.47 2.92 5.43
C LYS A 185 37.76 2.11 5.52
N ILE A 186 37.69 0.81 5.29
CA ILE A 186 38.83 -0.09 5.40
C ILE A 186 38.79 -1.10 4.25
N THR A 187 39.89 -1.20 3.50
CA THR A 187 40.11 -2.25 2.50
C THR A 187 41.02 -3.33 3.09
N MET A 188 40.49 -4.54 3.24
CA MET A 188 41.22 -5.71 3.78
C MET A 188 42.19 -6.30 2.76
N ASN A 189 43.37 -6.70 3.23
CA ASN A 189 44.37 -7.48 2.48
C ASN A 189 44.56 -8.86 3.10
N ALA A 190 45.25 -9.76 2.37
CA ALA A 190 45.45 -11.16 2.78
C ALA A 190 46.25 -11.36 4.08
N GLU A 191 46.98 -10.34 4.55
CA GLU A 191 47.84 -10.39 5.75
C GLU A 191 47.26 -9.64 6.96
N ASP A 192 46.10 -8.99 6.84
CA ASP A 192 45.62 -8.09 7.88
C ASP A 192 45.05 -8.85 9.10
N VAL A 193 45.49 -8.44 10.30
CA VAL A 193 45.02 -8.99 11.58
C VAL A 193 43.79 -8.22 12.05
N LEU A 194 42.62 -8.86 11.94
CA LEU A 194 41.31 -8.23 12.07
C LEU A 194 40.98 -7.68 13.47
N SER A 195 41.62 -8.21 14.52
CA SER A 195 41.43 -7.73 15.90
C SER A 195 41.90 -6.30 16.11
N GLN A 196 42.65 -5.71 15.17
CA GLN A 196 43.13 -4.34 15.30
C GLN A 196 42.04 -3.27 15.18
N TYR A 197 40.90 -3.60 14.55
CA TYR A 197 39.81 -2.65 14.29
C TYR A 197 38.65 -2.73 15.30
N GLU A 198 38.54 -3.84 16.04
CA GLU A 198 37.52 -4.02 17.10
C GLU A 198 37.48 -2.82 18.09
N PRO A 199 38.62 -2.29 18.56
CA PRO A 199 38.62 -1.14 19.46
C PRO A 199 38.04 0.16 18.86
N LEU A 200 37.86 0.28 17.55
CA LEU A 200 37.32 1.50 16.93
C LEU A 200 35.80 1.60 17.05
N VAL A 201 35.12 0.50 17.36
CA VAL A 201 33.66 0.42 17.55
C VAL A 201 33.17 1.23 18.74
N ILE A 202 34.04 1.60 19.68
CA ILE A 202 33.70 2.44 20.85
C ILE A 202 33.84 3.95 20.61
N LEU A 203 34.19 4.39 19.39
CA LEU A 203 34.34 5.81 19.09
C LEU A 203 33.00 6.56 19.17
N PRO A 204 32.89 7.66 19.94
CA PRO A 204 31.61 8.20 20.37
C PRO A 204 30.73 8.76 19.24
N LYS A 205 31.34 9.33 18.19
CA LYS A 205 30.61 9.91 17.04
C LYS A 205 30.54 9.01 15.80
N LEU A 206 31.14 7.82 15.85
CA LEU A 206 31.19 6.92 14.70
C LEU A 206 29.78 6.42 14.36
N LYS A 207 29.35 6.63 13.12
CA LYS A 207 28.02 6.26 12.59
C LYS A 207 28.11 5.13 11.57
N ASN A 208 29.19 5.09 10.78
CA ASN A 208 29.36 4.15 9.68
C ASN A 208 30.76 3.54 9.65
N ILE A 209 30.83 2.22 9.45
CA ILE A 209 32.06 1.52 9.05
C ILE A 209 31.79 0.86 7.69
N LEU A 210 32.68 1.05 6.73
CA LEU A 210 32.65 0.38 5.43
C LEU A 210 33.89 -0.51 5.30
N ILE A 211 33.68 -1.80 5.08
CA ILE A 211 34.73 -2.77 4.83
C ILE A 211 34.63 -3.24 3.38
N THR A 212 35.75 -3.26 2.67
CA THR A 212 35.89 -3.84 1.34
C THR A 212 37.11 -4.77 1.28
N GLY A 213 37.26 -5.58 0.23
CA GLY A 213 38.39 -6.51 0.08
C GLY A 213 38.38 -7.72 1.04
N LEU A 214 37.36 -7.88 1.89
CA LEU A 214 37.24 -8.94 2.90
C LEU A 214 37.32 -10.32 2.27
N GLN A 215 36.64 -10.53 1.13
CA GLN A 215 36.69 -11.80 0.43
C GLN A 215 38.09 -12.09 -0.13
N ARG A 216 38.94 -11.10 -0.43
CA ARG A 216 40.32 -11.39 -0.86
C ARG A 216 41.21 -11.86 0.29
N SER A 217 40.73 -11.77 1.54
CA SER A 217 41.48 -12.19 2.72
C SER A 217 41.34 -13.68 2.98
N LYS A 218 42.40 -14.30 3.51
CA LYS A 218 42.34 -15.67 4.06
C LYS A 218 41.59 -15.74 5.40
N SER A 219 41.12 -14.60 5.90
CA SER A 219 40.57 -14.41 7.24
C SER A 219 39.07 -14.12 7.24
N GLU A 220 38.38 -14.26 6.09
CA GLU A 220 36.94 -13.97 5.91
C GLU A 220 36.06 -14.66 6.97
N SER A 221 36.18 -15.99 7.12
CA SER A 221 35.39 -16.76 8.10
C SER A 221 35.75 -16.39 9.54
N LEU A 222 37.03 -16.09 9.81
CA LEU A 222 37.50 -15.65 11.12
C LEU A 222 36.98 -14.25 11.46
N PHE A 223 36.83 -13.36 10.47
CA PHE A 223 36.22 -12.05 10.66
C PHE A 223 34.75 -12.19 11.05
N LEU A 224 33.98 -12.87 10.21
CA LEU A 224 32.53 -12.99 10.38
C LEU A 224 32.16 -13.70 11.69
N SER A 225 32.96 -14.70 12.11
CA SER A 225 32.80 -15.35 13.42
C SER A 225 33.13 -14.43 14.60
N ASN A 226 34.12 -13.53 14.46
CA ASN A 226 34.47 -12.56 15.50
C ASN A 226 33.64 -11.27 15.47
N LEU A 227 32.80 -11.06 14.45
CA LEU A 227 32.00 -9.84 14.31
C LEU A 227 31.07 -9.61 15.52
N ARG A 228 30.67 -10.67 16.24
CA ARG A 228 29.92 -10.55 17.52
C ARG A 228 30.65 -9.76 18.61
N LYS A 229 31.98 -9.69 18.56
CA LYS A 229 32.79 -8.90 19.51
C LYS A 229 32.70 -7.41 19.24
N TRP A 230 32.24 -7.01 18.06
CA TRP A 230 32.04 -5.61 17.66
C TRP A 230 30.72 -5.08 18.19
N HIS A 231 30.42 -5.36 19.46
CA HIS A 231 29.23 -4.87 20.12
C HIS A 231 29.38 -3.38 20.42
N ARG A 232 28.42 -2.57 19.94
CA ARG A 232 28.35 -1.14 20.20
C ARG A 232 27.65 -0.91 21.56
N PRO A 233 28.30 -0.29 22.55
CA PRO A 233 27.68 0.01 23.83
C PRO A 233 26.37 0.81 23.68
N PRO A 234 25.31 0.50 24.46
CA PRO A 234 23.99 1.11 24.31
C PRO A 234 23.92 2.60 24.67
N ASN A 235 24.94 3.13 25.34
CA ASN A 235 25.08 4.56 25.65
C ASN A 235 25.65 5.39 24.49
N LEU A 236 26.04 4.76 23.39
CA LEU A 236 26.56 5.43 22.19
C LEU A 236 25.51 5.46 21.06
N PRO A 237 25.61 6.41 20.12
CA PRO A 237 24.75 6.44 18.94
C PRO A 237 24.83 5.14 18.12
N PRO A 238 23.75 4.76 17.40
CA PRO A 238 23.73 3.56 16.57
C PRO A 238 24.84 3.55 15.53
N LEU A 239 25.44 2.37 15.32
CA LEU A 239 26.56 2.19 14.39
C LEU A 239 26.23 1.15 13.32
N THR A 240 26.35 1.56 12.06
CA THR A 240 26.12 0.68 10.90
C THR A 240 27.45 0.18 10.35
N LEU A 241 27.59 -1.14 10.22
CA LEU A 241 28.69 -1.76 9.46
C LEU A 241 28.19 -2.16 8.08
N LYS A 242 28.90 -1.77 7.03
CA LYS A 242 28.66 -2.18 5.65
C LYS A 242 29.87 -2.98 5.17
N ILE A 243 29.61 -4.13 4.56
CA ILE A 243 30.62 -4.93 3.87
C ILE A 243 30.25 -4.89 2.39
N GLU A 244 31.12 -4.35 1.55
CA GLU A 244 30.89 -4.18 0.11
C GLU A 244 32.04 -4.81 -0.69
N GLU A 245 31.71 -5.68 -1.64
CA GLU A 245 32.69 -6.44 -2.42
C GLU A 245 32.33 -6.46 -3.89
N HIS A 246 33.34 -6.30 -4.74
CA HIS A 246 33.25 -6.63 -6.16
C HIS A 246 33.73 -8.06 -6.35
N VAL A 247 32.78 -8.96 -6.60
CA VAL A 247 33.02 -10.38 -6.86
C VAL A 247 33.34 -10.53 -8.35
N THR A 248 34.63 -10.70 -8.65
CA THR A 248 35.14 -10.88 -10.02
C THR A 248 35.08 -12.33 -10.51
N ASP A 249 34.96 -13.28 -9.59
CA ASP A 249 34.74 -14.70 -9.88
C ASP A 249 33.41 -15.10 -9.25
N ILE A 250 32.36 -15.12 -10.07
CA ILE A 250 30.99 -15.43 -9.66
C ILE A 250 30.83 -16.85 -9.11
N HIS A 251 31.70 -17.79 -9.48
CA HIS A 251 31.66 -19.16 -8.95
C HIS A 251 32.25 -19.26 -7.54
N ARG A 252 32.90 -18.19 -7.06
CA ARG A 252 33.44 -18.14 -5.72
C ARG A 252 32.29 -18.05 -4.70
N PRO A 253 32.26 -18.92 -3.67
CA PRO A 253 31.27 -18.83 -2.61
C PRO A 253 31.48 -17.52 -1.82
N VAL A 254 30.36 -16.90 -1.48
CA VAL A 254 30.29 -15.71 -0.63
C VAL A 254 29.81 -16.13 0.76
N THR A 255 30.59 -15.80 1.79
CA THR A 255 30.21 -16.05 3.18
C THR A 255 29.77 -14.75 3.85
N PHE A 256 28.72 -14.81 4.65
CA PHE A 256 28.25 -13.69 5.45
C PHE A 256 27.61 -14.20 6.75
N ALA A 257 27.41 -13.31 7.72
CA ALA A 257 26.81 -13.66 8.99
C ALA A 257 25.29 -13.42 8.96
N THR A 258 24.51 -14.38 9.47
CA THR A 258 23.04 -14.32 9.54
C THR A 258 22.55 -13.84 10.90
N PHE A 259 23.36 -13.07 11.62
CA PHE A 259 23.01 -12.52 12.93
C PHE A 259 21.75 -11.68 12.90
N ASN A 260 21.08 -11.56 14.04
CA ASN A 260 19.96 -10.64 14.19
C ASN A 260 20.33 -9.18 13.87
N SER A 261 21.60 -8.80 13.91
CA SER A 261 22.03 -7.46 13.48
C SER A 261 21.96 -7.21 11.98
N LEU A 262 21.87 -8.24 11.11
CA LEU A 262 21.82 -8.07 9.66
C LEU A 262 20.56 -7.31 9.23
N ARG A 263 20.70 -6.07 8.75
CA ARG A 263 19.59 -5.23 8.28
C ARG A 263 19.23 -5.50 6.83
N CYS A 264 20.25 -5.62 5.99
CA CYS A 264 20.11 -5.72 4.55
C CYS A 264 21.21 -6.62 3.97
N LEU A 265 20.84 -7.42 2.97
CA LEU A 265 21.77 -8.15 2.12
C LEU A 265 21.37 -7.88 0.67
N HIS A 266 22.33 -7.47 -0.15
CA HIS A 266 22.11 -7.15 -1.55
C HIS A 266 23.22 -7.76 -2.40
N VAL A 267 22.85 -8.48 -3.45
CA VAL A 267 23.74 -8.97 -4.49
C VAL A 267 23.15 -8.53 -5.81
N ASN A 268 23.90 -7.72 -6.55
CA ASN A 268 23.48 -7.26 -7.87
C ASN A 268 24.52 -7.67 -8.90
N GLU A 269 24.07 -8.14 -10.06
CA GLU A 269 24.94 -8.43 -11.19
C GLU A 269 24.83 -7.29 -12.21
N SER A 270 25.98 -6.68 -12.52
CA SER A 270 26.01 -5.65 -13.55
C SER A 270 26.10 -6.32 -14.91
N LEU A 271 24.98 -6.36 -15.64
CA LEU A 271 24.94 -6.69 -17.06
C LEU A 271 25.31 -5.45 -17.90
N SER A 272 26.51 -4.90 -17.67
CA SER A 272 27.11 -3.89 -18.57
C SER A 272 27.55 -4.60 -19.84
N SER A 273 27.10 -4.15 -21.02
CA SER A 273 27.52 -4.74 -22.30
C SER A 273 28.99 -4.50 -22.65
N TYR A 274 29.70 -3.67 -21.87
CA TYR A 274 31.06 -3.21 -22.18
C TYR A 274 32.10 -3.62 -21.13
N ASP A 275 31.68 -4.07 -19.94
CA ASP A 275 32.59 -4.55 -18.89
C ASP A 275 32.40 -6.05 -18.65
N PRO A 276 33.46 -6.80 -18.27
CA PRO A 276 33.30 -8.18 -17.83
C PRO A 276 32.28 -8.25 -16.68
N PRO A 277 31.38 -9.25 -16.68
CA PRO A 277 30.33 -9.35 -15.66
C PRO A 277 30.98 -9.41 -14.28
N TYR A 278 30.63 -8.46 -13.42
CA TYR A 278 31.00 -8.47 -12.01
C TYR A 278 29.75 -8.38 -11.17
N SER A 279 29.73 -9.13 -10.06
CA SER A 279 28.66 -9.03 -9.07
C SER A 279 29.10 -8.11 -7.94
N PHE A 280 28.20 -7.25 -7.50
CA PHE A 280 28.38 -6.41 -6.33
C PHE A 280 27.65 -7.05 -5.15
N PHE A 281 28.42 -7.46 -4.14
CA PHE A 281 27.89 -7.98 -2.88
C PHE A 281 27.90 -6.89 -1.83
N LYS A 282 26.82 -6.79 -1.06
CA LYS A 282 26.66 -5.85 0.04
C LYS A 282 25.90 -6.46 1.20
N ALA A 283 26.46 -6.37 2.42
CA ALA A 283 25.78 -6.73 3.65
C ALA A 283 25.86 -5.57 4.66
N GLU A 284 24.72 -5.22 5.28
CA GLU A 284 24.64 -4.14 6.26
C GLU A 284 24.20 -4.68 7.63
N TYR A 285 24.95 -4.37 8.68
CA TYR A 285 24.70 -4.81 10.06
C TYR A 285 24.51 -3.61 11.00
N ASP A 286 23.61 -3.77 11.97
CA ASP A 286 23.44 -2.88 13.12
C ASP A 286 24.27 -3.37 14.30
N LEU A 287 25.43 -2.77 14.53
CA LEU A 287 26.31 -3.18 15.63
C LEU A 287 25.72 -2.86 17.01
N SER A 288 24.71 -2.00 17.08
CA SER A 288 23.96 -1.68 18.29
C SER A 288 22.88 -2.71 18.61
N ALA A 289 22.47 -3.52 17.63
CA ALA A 289 21.52 -4.62 17.82
C ALA A 289 22.20 -5.98 18.04
N MET A 290 23.53 -5.99 18.22
CA MET A 290 24.31 -7.20 18.54
C MET A 290 24.26 -7.52 20.04
N GLU A 291 23.14 -8.01 20.57
CA GLU A 291 23.08 -8.56 21.94
C GLU A 291 22.55 -10.00 21.94
N ASN A 292 23.22 -10.88 22.70
CA ASN A 292 22.76 -12.22 23.12
C ASN A 292 22.13 -13.13 22.04
N ASP A 293 22.73 -13.22 20.84
CA ASP A 293 22.44 -14.34 19.93
C ASP A 293 22.97 -15.65 20.59
N SER A 294 22.08 -16.40 21.23
CA SER A 294 22.37 -17.70 21.90
C SER A 294 22.72 -18.82 20.92
N ILE A 295 22.73 -18.53 19.62
CA ILE A 295 23.00 -19.46 18.53
C ILE A 295 24.51 -19.68 18.44
N SER A 296 24.96 -20.90 18.19
CA SER A 296 26.39 -21.21 18.05
C SER A 296 27.02 -20.42 16.88
N ILE A 297 28.33 -20.17 16.94
CA ILE A 297 29.07 -19.40 15.92
C ILE A 297 28.97 -20.06 14.55
N GLU A 298 29.02 -21.40 14.51
CA GLU A 298 28.96 -22.18 13.26
C GLU A 298 27.56 -22.15 12.62
N ASP A 299 26.50 -22.07 13.42
CA ASP A 299 25.13 -21.99 12.93
C ASP A 299 24.75 -20.60 12.37
N SER A 300 25.61 -19.60 12.55
CA SER A 300 25.32 -18.19 12.24
C SER A 300 26.05 -17.63 11.02
N LEU A 301 26.78 -18.49 10.29
CA LEU A 301 27.37 -18.15 9.01
C LEU A 301 26.59 -18.84 7.90
N ALA A 302 26.30 -18.09 6.85
CA ALA A 302 25.74 -18.59 5.61
C ALA A 302 26.78 -18.44 4.50
N THR A 303 27.02 -19.52 3.78
CA THR A 303 27.87 -19.52 2.59
C THR A 303 27.01 -19.88 1.39
N ILE A 304 26.92 -18.96 0.42
CA ILE A 304 26.16 -19.16 -0.81
C ILE A 304 27.11 -19.13 -2.00
N ARG A 305 26.83 -19.93 -3.03
CA ARG A 305 27.47 -19.75 -4.34
C ARG A 305 26.56 -18.88 -5.18
N LEU A 306 27.09 -17.76 -5.68
CA LEU A 306 26.35 -16.90 -6.59
C LEU A 306 26.19 -17.66 -7.91
N GLY A 307 24.95 -17.95 -8.28
CA GLY A 307 24.65 -18.39 -9.64
C GLY A 307 24.78 -17.21 -10.58
N GLU A 308 25.19 -17.47 -11.82
CA GLU A 308 25.08 -16.47 -12.88
C GLU A 308 23.62 -15.98 -12.97
N GLY A 309 23.41 -14.68 -13.07
CA GLY A 309 22.09 -14.12 -13.36
C GLY A 309 21.16 -14.02 -12.15
N VAL A 310 21.70 -14.00 -10.93
CA VAL A 310 20.90 -13.94 -9.70
C VAL A 310 21.07 -12.60 -9.00
N GLU A 311 19.99 -11.84 -8.91
CA GLU A 311 19.89 -10.68 -8.01
C GLU A 311 19.27 -11.14 -6.69
N ILE A 312 19.90 -10.78 -5.56
CA ILE A 312 19.43 -11.11 -4.22
C ILE A 312 19.21 -9.81 -3.46
N LYS A 313 18.03 -9.60 -2.90
CA LYS A 313 17.75 -8.44 -2.04
C LYS A 313 16.95 -8.88 -0.82
N PHE A 314 17.54 -8.75 0.35
CA PHE A 314 16.91 -9.07 1.62
C PHE A 314 16.81 -7.83 2.49
N ILE A 315 15.64 -7.61 3.08
CA ILE A 315 15.35 -6.50 3.99
C ILE A 315 14.74 -7.06 5.28
N ARG A 316 15.51 -7.08 6.37
CA ARG A 316 15.10 -7.67 7.66
C ARG A 316 13.85 -7.02 8.25
N SER A 317 13.72 -5.70 8.15
CA SER A 317 12.56 -4.96 8.69
C SER A 317 11.24 -5.35 8.02
N LYS A 318 11.31 -5.81 6.76
CA LYS A 318 10.15 -6.32 6.02
C LYS A 318 10.02 -7.85 6.11
N GLY A 319 11.09 -8.54 6.52
CA GLY A 319 11.20 -10.01 6.50
C GLY A 319 11.14 -10.59 5.08
N ILE A 320 11.52 -9.79 4.07
CA ILE A 320 11.42 -10.14 2.65
C ILE A 320 12.79 -10.51 2.10
N LEU A 321 12.86 -11.67 1.44
CA LEU A 321 13.92 -12.03 0.50
C LEU A 321 13.33 -11.96 -0.91
N GLU A 322 13.89 -11.07 -1.72
CA GLU A 322 13.60 -10.92 -3.14
C GLU A 322 14.74 -11.54 -3.95
N LEU A 323 14.37 -12.41 -4.89
CA LEU A 323 15.25 -13.07 -5.83
C LEU A 323 14.81 -12.72 -7.24
N LYS A 324 15.70 -12.19 -8.07
CA LYS A 324 15.47 -12.05 -9.50
C LYS A 324 16.34 -13.07 -10.21
N LEU A 325 15.70 -13.94 -10.98
CA LEU A 325 16.38 -15.05 -11.65
C LEU A 325 16.49 -14.74 -13.16
N HIS A 326 17.57 -15.21 -13.78
CA HIS A 326 17.76 -15.23 -15.22
C HIS A 326 17.85 -16.70 -15.72
N ASN A 327 17.98 -16.92 -17.03
CA ASN A 327 17.89 -18.27 -17.64
C ASN A 327 18.98 -19.25 -17.17
N TYR A 328 20.13 -18.74 -16.76
CA TYR A 328 21.31 -19.52 -16.40
C TYR A 328 21.53 -19.61 -14.88
N SER A 329 20.54 -19.15 -14.09
CA SER A 329 20.63 -19.13 -12.63
C SER A 329 20.56 -20.51 -11.99
N ASP A 330 21.61 -20.89 -11.26
CA ASP A 330 21.59 -22.00 -10.29
C ASP A 330 21.46 -21.47 -8.86
N ILE A 331 20.25 -21.58 -8.29
CA ILE A 331 20.02 -21.26 -6.88
C ILE A 331 20.03 -22.47 -5.95
N GLY A 332 20.34 -23.68 -6.46
CA GLY A 332 20.27 -24.91 -5.69
C GLY A 332 21.27 -24.96 -4.53
N GLN A 333 22.33 -24.15 -4.60
CA GLN A 333 23.36 -24.00 -3.56
C GLN A 333 23.13 -22.78 -2.66
N MET A 334 21.99 -22.08 -2.78
CA MET A 334 21.65 -20.90 -1.98
C MET A 334 20.76 -21.24 -0.78
N GLY A 335 20.65 -22.51 -0.41
CA GLY A 335 19.74 -22.93 0.66
C GLY A 335 20.07 -22.34 2.03
N GLU A 336 21.31 -21.91 2.24
CA GLU A 336 21.75 -21.19 3.44
C GLU A 336 21.05 -19.83 3.64
N LEU A 337 20.38 -19.28 2.61
CA LEU A 337 19.51 -18.10 2.75
C LEU A 337 18.30 -18.37 3.67
N SER A 338 17.95 -19.63 3.93
CA SER A 338 16.92 -20.00 4.90
C SER A 338 17.28 -19.57 6.34
N LYS A 339 18.56 -19.37 6.62
CA LYS A 339 19.08 -18.93 7.93
C LYS A 339 18.94 -17.42 8.15
N LEU A 340 18.45 -16.65 7.17
CA LEU A 340 18.30 -15.19 7.30
C LEU A 340 17.35 -14.82 8.47
N PRO A 341 17.71 -13.83 9.29
CA PRO A 341 16.94 -13.48 10.48
C PRO A 341 15.60 -12.85 10.11
N ASN A 342 14.51 -13.26 10.77
CA ASN A 342 13.16 -12.72 10.51
C ASN A 342 12.66 -12.90 9.06
N PHE A 343 13.25 -13.85 8.32
CA PHE A 343 12.81 -14.18 6.97
C PHE A 343 11.46 -14.91 7.01
N THR A 344 10.43 -14.29 6.44
CA THR A 344 9.06 -14.80 6.45
C THR A 344 8.37 -14.71 5.09
N ARG A 345 8.95 -13.97 4.14
CA ARG A 345 8.35 -13.67 2.83
C ARG A 345 9.37 -13.86 1.72
N LEU A 346 9.08 -14.75 0.78
CA LEU A 346 9.88 -14.97 -0.42
C LEU A 346 9.20 -14.34 -1.64
N LEU A 347 9.94 -13.52 -2.38
CA LEU A 347 9.53 -12.96 -3.66
C LEU A 347 10.51 -13.39 -4.74
N VAL A 348 10.05 -14.11 -5.75
CA VAL A 348 10.86 -14.56 -6.88
C VAL A 348 10.34 -13.87 -8.13
N LYS A 349 11.22 -13.20 -8.87
CA LYS A 349 10.91 -12.49 -10.12
C LYS A 349 11.66 -13.12 -11.29
N ASN A 350 11.06 -13.03 -12.47
CA ASN A 350 11.67 -13.38 -13.76
C ASN A 350 12.20 -14.82 -13.87
N LYS A 351 11.61 -15.77 -13.14
CA LYS A 351 12.03 -17.16 -13.24
C LYS A 351 11.79 -17.69 -14.67
N SER A 352 12.87 -17.87 -15.42
CA SER A 352 12.80 -18.28 -16.83
C SER A 352 12.14 -19.64 -17.04
N TYR A 353 11.59 -19.84 -18.25
CA TYR A 353 11.05 -21.12 -18.72
C TYR A 353 12.12 -22.17 -18.96
N ASN A 354 13.31 -21.75 -19.39
CA ASN A 354 14.42 -22.64 -19.75
C ASN A 354 15.57 -22.38 -18.79
N LEU A 355 15.39 -22.77 -17.53
CA LEU A 355 16.52 -22.82 -16.61
C LEU A 355 17.46 -23.93 -17.07
N GLU A 356 18.75 -23.60 -17.21
CA GLU A 356 19.80 -24.60 -17.44
C GLU A 356 19.85 -25.63 -16.30
N TYR A 357 19.40 -25.23 -15.09
CA TYR A 357 19.31 -26.03 -13.88
C TYR A 357 17.85 -26.18 -13.41
N PRO A 358 17.05 -27.09 -14.00
CA PRO A 358 15.60 -27.18 -13.75
C PRO A 358 15.21 -27.60 -12.32
N ASP A 359 16.11 -28.25 -11.58
CA ASP A 359 15.88 -28.67 -10.18
C ASP A 359 16.46 -27.69 -9.14
N SER A 360 17.13 -26.62 -9.58
CA SER A 360 17.81 -25.68 -8.67
C SER A 360 16.83 -25.02 -7.69
N PHE A 361 15.68 -24.57 -8.18
CA PHE A 361 14.64 -23.94 -7.38
C PHE A 361 13.97 -24.93 -6.41
N ALA A 362 13.76 -26.19 -6.82
CA ALA A 362 13.23 -27.22 -5.93
C ALA A 362 14.20 -27.51 -4.76
N LYS A 363 15.51 -27.60 -5.03
CA LYS A 363 16.53 -27.74 -3.99
C LYS A 363 16.54 -26.54 -3.04
N PHE A 364 16.38 -25.33 -3.57
CA PHE A 364 16.25 -24.12 -2.77
C PHE A 364 15.00 -24.17 -1.87
N LEU A 365 13.81 -24.47 -2.41
CA LEU A 365 12.59 -24.61 -1.60
C LEU A 365 12.69 -25.71 -0.55
N ARG A 366 13.36 -26.83 -0.84
CA ARG A 366 13.61 -27.90 0.13
C ARG A 366 14.38 -27.40 1.36
N SER A 367 15.32 -26.49 1.18
CA SER A 367 16.05 -25.87 2.30
C SER A 367 15.19 -24.91 3.14
N MET A 368 14.04 -24.49 2.60
CA MET A 368 13.05 -23.65 3.26
C MET A 368 11.97 -24.46 4.00
N ALA A 369 11.86 -25.76 3.72
CA ALA A 369 11.02 -26.68 4.48
C ALA A 369 11.64 -26.90 5.88
N PRO A 370 10.82 -26.98 6.95
CA PRO A 370 11.25 -26.59 8.29
C PRO A 370 12.43 -27.41 8.83
N ASN A 371 13.56 -26.72 8.98
CA ASN A 371 14.65 -27.01 9.91
C ASN A 371 14.87 -25.75 10.78
N GLY A 372 14.13 -25.58 11.88
CA GLY A 372 14.44 -24.57 12.90
C GLY A 372 13.38 -23.47 13.17
N SER A 373 13.83 -22.39 13.83
CA SER A 373 13.03 -21.36 14.53
C SER A 373 12.30 -20.32 13.66
N PHE A 374 12.36 -20.44 12.33
CA PHE A 374 11.73 -19.50 11.38
C PHE A 374 10.82 -20.26 10.42
N ALA A 375 9.69 -19.64 10.07
CA ALA A 375 8.62 -20.27 9.31
C ALA A 375 8.30 -19.38 8.10
N LEU A 376 8.58 -19.84 6.87
CA LEU A 376 8.21 -19.10 5.66
C LEU A 376 6.69 -19.02 5.57
N LYS A 377 6.13 -17.80 5.60
CA LYS A 377 4.69 -17.58 5.71
C LYS A 377 4.06 -17.06 4.40
N SER A 378 4.85 -16.44 3.53
CA SER A 378 4.42 -15.92 2.23
C SER A 378 5.42 -16.28 1.14
N CYS A 379 4.92 -16.79 0.02
CA CYS A 379 5.73 -17.05 -1.16
C CYS A 379 5.03 -16.48 -2.39
N LYS A 380 5.75 -15.66 -3.16
CA LYS A 380 5.30 -15.07 -4.41
C LYS A 380 6.30 -15.35 -5.51
N ILE A 381 5.86 -15.94 -6.61
CA ILE A 381 6.68 -16.33 -7.74
C ILE A 381 6.06 -15.71 -8.99
N LEU A 382 6.68 -14.64 -9.46
CA LEU A 382 6.29 -13.86 -10.63
C LEU A 382 7.04 -14.31 -11.88
N ASN A 383 6.34 -14.30 -13.01
CA ASN A 383 6.91 -14.47 -14.34
C ASN A 383 7.70 -15.77 -14.54
N GLY A 384 7.34 -16.85 -13.82
CA GLY A 384 7.93 -18.16 -14.03
C GLY A 384 7.06 -19.32 -13.57
N ARG A 385 7.11 -20.41 -14.34
CA ARG A 385 6.29 -21.60 -14.14
C ARG A 385 6.93 -22.52 -13.10
N LEU A 386 6.14 -23.04 -12.18
CA LEU A 386 6.57 -24.13 -11.30
C LEU A 386 6.42 -25.48 -12.01
N ASN A 387 7.46 -26.32 -11.90
CA ASN A 387 7.43 -27.73 -12.25
C ASN A 387 6.92 -28.59 -11.07
N LEU A 388 6.76 -29.89 -11.29
CA LEU A 388 6.22 -30.81 -10.28
C LEU A 388 7.10 -30.85 -9.01
N ASN A 389 8.41 -31.03 -9.16
CA ASN A 389 9.35 -31.10 -8.03
C ASN A 389 9.30 -29.84 -7.16
N GLU A 390 9.29 -28.67 -7.79
CA GLU A 390 9.22 -27.38 -7.08
C GLU A 390 7.90 -27.22 -6.34
N THR A 391 6.80 -27.67 -6.95
CA THR A 391 5.48 -27.58 -6.34
C THR A 391 5.34 -28.54 -5.16
N GLU A 392 5.91 -29.75 -5.26
CA GLU A 392 5.99 -30.70 -4.14
C GLU A 392 6.81 -30.14 -2.97
N GLU A 393 7.97 -29.55 -3.23
CA GLU A 393 8.78 -28.94 -2.16
C GLU A 393 8.06 -27.72 -1.56
N LEU A 394 7.36 -26.93 -2.36
CA LEU A 394 6.53 -25.82 -1.87
C LEU A 394 5.40 -26.31 -0.96
N ALA A 395 4.72 -27.41 -1.33
CA ALA A 395 3.63 -28.02 -0.56
C ALA A 395 4.08 -28.52 0.83
N LYS A 396 5.36 -28.88 0.99
CA LYS A 396 5.93 -29.28 2.29
C LYS A 396 6.13 -28.11 3.25
N ILE A 397 6.07 -26.86 2.79
CA ILE A 397 6.20 -25.67 3.64
C ILE A 397 4.85 -25.39 4.31
N THR A 398 4.56 -26.14 5.37
CA THR A 398 3.28 -26.10 6.10
C THR A 398 3.00 -24.76 6.79
N SER A 399 4.01 -23.90 6.94
CA SER A 399 3.87 -22.55 7.49
C SER A 399 3.31 -21.53 6.50
N LEU A 400 3.22 -21.85 5.21
CA LEU A 400 2.70 -20.93 4.20
C LEU A 400 1.23 -20.58 4.46
N ARG A 401 0.98 -19.27 4.49
CA ARG A 401 -0.35 -18.65 4.60
C ARG A 401 -0.75 -17.95 3.32
N PHE A 402 0.23 -17.45 2.58
CA PHE A 402 0.04 -16.79 1.31
C PHE A 402 0.88 -17.47 0.23
N LEU A 403 0.22 -17.84 -0.86
CA LEU A 403 0.87 -18.36 -2.05
C LEU A 403 0.39 -17.61 -3.28
N GLU A 404 1.33 -17.10 -4.07
CA GLU A 404 1.10 -16.64 -5.43
C GLU A 404 2.14 -17.25 -6.37
N CYS A 405 1.70 -17.97 -7.41
CA CYS A 405 2.61 -18.52 -8.40
C CYS A 405 1.93 -18.82 -9.74
N HIS A 406 2.76 -19.02 -10.77
CA HIS A 406 2.31 -19.56 -12.05
C HIS A 406 2.62 -21.06 -12.12
N LEU A 407 1.69 -21.88 -12.62
CA LEU A 407 1.85 -23.34 -12.74
C LEU A 407 1.96 -23.78 -14.21
N HIS A 408 2.78 -24.82 -14.48
CA HIS A 408 3.00 -25.32 -15.85
C HIS A 408 1.91 -26.28 -16.33
N ASP A 409 1.63 -27.35 -15.57
CA ASP A 409 0.66 -28.40 -15.88
C ASP A 409 0.07 -28.97 -14.58
N GLY A 410 -1.24 -29.30 -14.59
CA GLY A 410 -1.99 -29.65 -13.39
C GLY A 410 -2.72 -31.00 -13.41
N PRO A 411 -2.05 -32.16 -13.54
CA PRO A 411 -2.70 -33.44 -13.22
C PRO A 411 -2.40 -34.01 -11.82
N ASP A 412 -1.24 -33.73 -11.19
CA ASP A 412 -0.83 -34.45 -9.95
C ASP A 412 -0.42 -33.58 -8.74
N ILE A 413 -0.72 -32.29 -8.76
CA ILE A 413 -0.29 -31.40 -7.67
C ILE A 413 -1.18 -31.57 -6.44
N ASN A 414 -0.58 -32.01 -5.33
CA ASN A 414 -1.27 -32.20 -4.06
C ASN A 414 -0.91 -31.14 -3.01
N PHE A 415 -1.68 -30.05 -2.96
CA PHE A 415 -1.55 -29.01 -1.92
C PHE A 415 -2.26 -29.34 -0.60
N SER A 416 -2.74 -30.58 -0.39
CA SER A 416 -3.43 -30.97 0.87
C SER A 416 -2.57 -30.81 2.13
N GLN A 417 -1.24 -30.74 1.98
CA GLN A 417 -0.32 -30.52 3.09
C GLN A 417 -0.29 -29.05 3.56
N MET A 418 -0.75 -28.10 2.73
CA MET A 418 -0.79 -26.67 3.05
C MET A 418 -2.01 -26.30 3.90
N THR A 419 -2.15 -26.91 5.07
CA THR A 419 -3.32 -26.77 5.96
C THR A 419 -3.51 -25.36 6.53
N ASN A 420 -2.44 -24.54 6.56
CA ASN A 420 -2.46 -23.15 7.05
C ASN A 420 -2.67 -22.11 5.95
N LEU A 421 -2.92 -22.53 4.70
CA LEU A 421 -3.05 -21.61 3.57
C LEU A 421 -4.33 -20.76 3.71
N GLN A 422 -4.16 -19.46 3.91
CA GLN A 422 -5.28 -18.51 4.05
C GLN A 422 -5.63 -17.86 2.71
N HIS A 423 -4.60 -17.52 1.93
CA HIS A 423 -4.73 -16.81 0.67
C HIS A 423 -3.94 -17.52 -0.42
N MET A 424 -4.57 -17.71 -1.56
CA MET A 424 -3.96 -18.39 -2.70
C MET A 424 -4.33 -17.70 -4.00
N LYS A 425 -3.33 -17.42 -4.84
CA LYS A 425 -3.52 -17.00 -6.23
C LYS A 425 -2.67 -17.86 -7.14
N LEU A 426 -3.32 -18.61 -8.01
CA LEU A 426 -2.64 -19.46 -8.99
C LEU A 426 -2.96 -18.98 -10.38
N ASP A 427 -1.94 -18.81 -11.20
CA ASP A 427 -2.08 -18.44 -12.60
C ASP A 427 -1.64 -19.62 -13.49
N PHE A 428 -2.59 -20.13 -14.26
CA PHE A 428 -2.38 -21.13 -15.27
C PHE A 428 -2.31 -20.43 -16.63
N ARG A 429 -1.10 -20.15 -17.10
CA ARG A 429 -0.86 -19.52 -18.42
C ARG A 429 -1.23 -20.41 -19.61
N GLN A 430 -1.63 -21.66 -19.38
CA GLN A 430 -2.16 -22.56 -20.41
C GLN A 430 -3.65 -22.80 -20.14
N ASN A 431 -4.39 -23.22 -21.17
CA ASN A 431 -5.82 -23.43 -21.11
C ASN A 431 -6.21 -24.34 -19.93
N ILE A 432 -7.21 -23.93 -19.12
CA ILE A 432 -7.68 -24.65 -17.92
C ILE A 432 -8.12 -26.09 -18.23
N ASN A 433 -8.36 -26.39 -19.50
CA ASN A 433 -8.75 -27.70 -20.04
C ASN A 433 -7.80 -28.84 -19.64
N HIS A 434 -6.56 -28.54 -19.25
CA HIS A 434 -5.59 -29.53 -18.78
C HIS A 434 -5.55 -29.71 -17.26
N ILE A 435 -6.28 -28.90 -16.49
CA ILE A 435 -6.38 -29.05 -15.04
C ILE A 435 -7.42 -30.12 -14.72
N THR A 436 -6.98 -31.20 -14.10
CA THR A 436 -7.93 -32.27 -13.71
C THR A 436 -8.91 -31.76 -12.66
N SER A 437 -10.13 -32.30 -12.68
CA SER A 437 -11.18 -31.89 -11.76
C SER A 437 -10.74 -31.96 -10.28
N ASN A 438 -10.00 -32.99 -9.89
CA ASN A 438 -9.55 -33.19 -8.52
C ASN A 438 -8.61 -32.06 -8.03
N ILE A 439 -7.83 -31.45 -8.92
CA ILE A 439 -6.89 -30.41 -8.52
C ILE A 439 -7.58 -29.10 -8.17
N ILE A 440 -8.54 -28.65 -8.97
CA ILE A 440 -9.33 -27.45 -8.67
C ILE A 440 -10.03 -27.60 -7.32
N HIS A 441 -10.64 -28.77 -7.07
CA HIS A 441 -11.28 -29.06 -5.80
C HIS A 441 -10.28 -29.04 -4.63
N ASN A 442 -9.14 -29.73 -4.75
CA ASN A 442 -8.13 -29.80 -3.69
C ASN A 442 -7.53 -28.42 -3.39
N LEU A 443 -7.24 -27.64 -4.43
CA LEU A 443 -6.74 -26.27 -4.32
C LEU A 443 -7.71 -25.37 -3.54
N LEU A 444 -8.96 -25.33 -3.97
CA LEU A 444 -9.95 -24.44 -3.38
C LEU A 444 -10.42 -24.93 -2.01
N SER A 445 -10.42 -26.24 -1.75
CA SER A 445 -10.84 -26.82 -0.47
C SER A 445 -9.88 -26.53 0.69
N ASN A 446 -8.58 -26.44 0.45
CA ASN A 446 -7.58 -26.21 1.51
C ASN A 446 -7.41 -24.74 1.91
N CYS A 447 -7.77 -23.81 1.03
CA CYS A 447 -7.60 -22.38 1.31
C CYS A 447 -8.69 -21.86 2.27
N GLN A 448 -8.30 -21.19 3.37
CA GLN A 448 -9.24 -20.83 4.46
C GLN A 448 -9.98 -19.50 4.26
N VAL A 449 -9.44 -18.55 3.49
CA VAL A 449 -10.02 -17.19 3.35
C VAL A 449 -10.40 -16.89 1.90
N LEU A 450 -9.40 -16.83 1.01
CA LEU A 450 -9.57 -16.44 -0.39
C LEU A 450 -8.69 -17.27 -1.31
N ALA A 451 -9.29 -17.91 -2.30
CA ALA A 451 -8.57 -18.57 -3.37
C ALA A 451 -8.99 -18.05 -4.74
N THR A 452 -8.01 -17.71 -5.57
CA THR A 452 -8.20 -17.33 -6.97
C THR A 452 -7.38 -18.25 -7.86
N ILE A 453 -8.04 -18.85 -8.84
CA ILE A 453 -7.42 -19.58 -9.94
C ILE A 453 -7.68 -18.77 -11.20
N PHE A 454 -6.61 -18.29 -11.81
CA PHE A 454 -6.63 -17.54 -13.06
C PHE A 454 -6.15 -18.46 -14.19
N SER A 455 -6.80 -18.35 -15.35
CA SER A 455 -6.34 -18.90 -16.61
C SER A 455 -6.81 -17.99 -17.74
N GLU A 456 -6.27 -18.16 -18.93
CA GLU A 456 -6.71 -17.42 -20.13
C GLU A 456 -8.22 -17.60 -20.39
N ALA A 457 -8.76 -18.79 -20.10
CA ALA A 457 -10.14 -19.15 -20.40
C ALA A 457 -11.15 -18.77 -19.29
N VAL A 458 -10.71 -18.82 -18.02
CA VAL A 458 -11.61 -18.64 -16.86
C VAL A 458 -10.83 -18.18 -15.64
N THR A 459 -11.45 -17.28 -14.88
CA THR A 459 -11.02 -16.92 -13.53
C THR A 459 -12.05 -17.41 -12.52
N ILE A 460 -11.61 -18.21 -11.57
CA ILE A 460 -12.43 -18.74 -10.48
C ILE A 460 -11.97 -18.09 -9.18
N THR A 461 -12.87 -17.47 -8.44
CA THR A 461 -12.56 -16.91 -7.13
C THR A 461 -13.54 -17.40 -6.07
N LEU A 462 -13.01 -17.95 -4.98
CA LEU A 462 -13.76 -18.44 -3.82
C LEU A 462 -13.48 -17.56 -2.61
N TRP A 463 -14.52 -16.90 -2.10
CA TRP A 463 -14.51 -16.15 -0.86
C TRP A 463 -15.23 -16.95 0.23
N ARG A 464 -14.47 -17.51 1.17
CA ARG A 464 -15.05 -18.41 2.19
C ARG A 464 -15.88 -17.68 3.23
N LYS A 465 -15.45 -16.51 3.69
CA LYS A 465 -16.18 -15.73 4.71
C LYS A 465 -17.53 -15.23 4.16
N GLU A 466 -17.52 -14.80 2.90
CA GLU A 466 -18.67 -14.30 2.15
C GLU A 466 -19.54 -15.43 1.58
N LYS A 467 -19.11 -16.70 1.69
CA LYS A 467 -19.81 -17.87 1.13
C LYS A 467 -20.12 -17.71 -0.36
N ARG A 468 -19.20 -17.09 -1.10
CA ARG A 468 -19.37 -16.69 -2.49
C ARG A 468 -18.34 -17.37 -3.40
N LEU A 469 -18.82 -17.90 -4.52
CA LEU A 469 -18.00 -18.42 -5.62
C LEU A 469 -18.30 -17.58 -6.86
N GLU A 470 -17.28 -16.98 -7.47
CA GLU A 470 -17.38 -16.23 -8.73
C GLU A 470 -16.58 -16.92 -9.81
N ILE A 471 -17.22 -17.11 -10.96
CA ILE A 471 -16.66 -17.69 -12.17
C ILE A 471 -16.75 -16.60 -13.24
N HIS A 472 -15.60 -16.10 -13.67
CA HIS A 472 -15.50 -15.15 -14.76
C HIS A 472 -14.97 -15.85 -16.00
N LEU A 473 -15.78 -15.91 -17.05
CA LEU A 473 -15.52 -16.66 -18.27
C LEU A 473 -14.92 -15.73 -19.32
N CYS A 474 -13.80 -16.14 -19.90
CA CYS A 474 -13.08 -15.41 -20.94
C CYS A 474 -12.79 -16.40 -22.09
N ASN A 475 -13.66 -16.54 -23.08
CA ASN A 475 -13.41 -17.45 -24.23
C ASN A 475 -13.26 -18.92 -23.83
N CYS A 476 -14.06 -19.38 -22.86
CA CYS A 476 -13.98 -20.75 -22.37
C CYS A 476 -14.76 -21.74 -23.25
N GLU A 477 -14.06 -22.71 -23.86
CA GLU A 477 -14.65 -23.77 -24.70
C GLU A 477 -14.89 -25.12 -23.96
N ASN A 478 -14.42 -25.24 -22.72
CA ASN A 478 -14.59 -26.45 -21.90
C ASN A 478 -15.26 -26.12 -20.56
N THR A 479 -16.08 -27.01 -20.04
CA THR A 479 -16.79 -26.86 -18.76
C THR A 479 -16.44 -27.92 -17.71
N ASP A 480 -15.44 -28.77 -17.97
CA ASP A 480 -14.99 -29.83 -17.06
C ASP A 480 -14.57 -29.28 -15.68
N PHE A 481 -14.15 -28.01 -15.62
CA PHE A 481 -13.84 -27.32 -14.37
C PHE A 481 -15.09 -27.13 -13.47
N ALA A 482 -16.32 -27.19 -14.00
CA ALA A 482 -17.54 -27.01 -13.21
C ALA A 482 -17.84 -28.21 -12.30
N ILE A 483 -17.55 -29.43 -12.75
CA ILE A 483 -17.74 -30.68 -11.99
C ILE A 483 -17.08 -30.64 -10.60
N PRO A 484 -15.80 -30.28 -10.46
CA PRO A 484 -15.18 -30.19 -9.14
C PRO A 484 -15.64 -28.98 -8.33
N LEU A 485 -15.95 -27.85 -8.97
CA LEU A 485 -16.48 -26.68 -8.28
C LEU A 485 -17.84 -27.00 -7.63
N ALA A 486 -18.67 -27.79 -8.30
CA ALA A 486 -19.95 -28.23 -7.77
C ALA A 486 -19.84 -29.14 -6.54
N LYS A 487 -18.67 -29.77 -6.31
CA LYS A 487 -18.40 -30.58 -5.11
C LYS A 487 -17.93 -29.75 -3.91
N LEU A 488 -17.54 -28.49 -4.13
CA LEU A 488 -17.09 -27.62 -3.05
C LEU A 488 -18.23 -27.38 -2.04
N LYS A 489 -17.86 -27.30 -0.77
CA LYS A 489 -18.79 -27.01 0.34
C LYS A 489 -18.50 -25.64 0.94
N GLY A 490 -19.52 -25.05 1.54
CA GLY A 490 -19.39 -23.82 2.34
C GLY A 490 -19.64 -22.52 1.58
N PHE A 491 -20.21 -22.57 0.38
CA PHE A 491 -20.72 -21.40 -0.34
C PHE A 491 -22.22 -21.58 -0.65
N ASN A 492 -22.95 -20.47 -0.74
CA ASN A 492 -24.36 -20.43 -1.12
C ASN A 492 -24.66 -19.39 -2.21
N THR A 493 -23.71 -18.51 -2.52
CA THR A 493 -23.81 -17.56 -3.64
C THR A 493 -22.88 -17.99 -4.77
N LEU A 494 -23.44 -18.18 -5.97
CA LEU A 494 -22.70 -18.42 -7.22
C LEU A 494 -22.90 -17.22 -8.15
N VAL A 495 -21.79 -16.65 -8.63
CA VAL A 495 -21.80 -15.58 -9.62
C VAL A 495 -21.08 -16.05 -10.87
N ILE A 496 -21.73 -15.94 -12.02
CA ILE A 496 -21.12 -16.23 -13.31
C ILE A 496 -21.15 -14.94 -14.14
N SER A 497 -20.00 -14.55 -14.67
CA SER A 497 -19.83 -13.31 -15.44
C SER A 497 -18.85 -13.49 -16.58
N GLY A 498 -18.69 -12.47 -17.42
CA GLY A 498 -17.71 -12.46 -18.50
C GLY A 498 -18.30 -12.69 -19.88
N LYS A 499 -17.46 -13.10 -20.83
CA LYS A 499 -17.76 -13.24 -22.25
C LYS A 499 -17.57 -14.68 -22.70
N GLN A 500 -18.63 -15.30 -23.23
CA GLN A 500 -18.57 -16.69 -23.67
C GLN A 500 -19.51 -17.00 -24.85
N GLU A 501 -19.19 -18.09 -25.56
CA GLU A 501 -20.17 -18.84 -26.35
C GLU A 501 -21.21 -19.50 -25.44
N LEU A 502 -22.49 -19.25 -25.73
CA LEU A 502 -23.58 -19.50 -24.79
C LEU A 502 -23.91 -20.99 -24.61
N GLY A 503 -23.54 -21.85 -25.57
CA GLY A 503 -23.89 -23.28 -25.59
C GLY A 503 -23.34 -24.10 -24.41
N TYR A 504 -22.35 -23.57 -23.69
CA TYR A 504 -21.66 -24.27 -22.61
C TYR A 504 -22.26 -24.02 -21.21
N LEU A 505 -23.05 -22.97 -21.02
CA LEU A 505 -23.57 -22.59 -19.69
C LEU A 505 -24.43 -23.68 -19.05
N ASN A 506 -25.28 -24.35 -19.84
CA ASN A 506 -26.08 -25.48 -19.36
C ASN A 506 -25.24 -26.63 -18.82
N MET A 507 -24.05 -26.90 -19.39
CA MET A 507 -23.15 -27.94 -18.87
C MET A 507 -22.60 -27.58 -17.48
N ILE A 508 -22.32 -26.30 -17.25
CA ILE A 508 -21.92 -25.80 -15.93
C ILE A 508 -23.07 -26.02 -14.93
N PHE A 509 -24.30 -25.66 -15.30
CA PHE A 509 -25.46 -25.84 -14.41
C PHE A 509 -25.81 -27.31 -14.16
N ASP A 510 -25.67 -28.18 -15.15
CA ASP A 510 -25.85 -29.63 -14.98
C ASP A 510 -24.88 -30.17 -13.92
N ALA A 511 -23.61 -29.72 -13.93
CA ALA A 511 -22.63 -30.09 -12.92
C ALA A 511 -23.05 -29.66 -11.49
N PHE A 512 -23.59 -28.45 -11.33
CA PHE A 512 -24.08 -27.95 -10.04
C PHE A 512 -25.41 -28.58 -9.61
N ALA A 513 -26.28 -28.95 -10.55
CA ALA A 513 -27.53 -29.65 -10.27
C ALA A 513 -27.28 -31.08 -9.78
N ALA A 514 -26.33 -31.79 -10.39
CA ALA A 514 -26.01 -33.19 -10.06
C ALA A 514 -25.42 -33.38 -8.64
N ASN A 515 -24.76 -32.37 -8.08
CA ASN A 515 -24.00 -32.49 -6.82
C ASN A 515 -24.71 -31.91 -5.57
N LEU A 516 -26.04 -31.78 -5.58
CA LEU A 516 -26.84 -31.28 -4.43
C LEU A 516 -26.33 -29.93 -3.89
N SER A 517 -25.95 -29.02 -4.79
CA SER A 517 -25.35 -27.75 -4.44
C SER A 517 -26.23 -26.92 -3.48
N THR A 518 -25.62 -26.35 -2.45
CA THR A 518 -26.26 -25.45 -1.46
C THR A 518 -26.48 -24.03 -2.00
N ILE A 519 -26.53 -23.87 -3.32
CA ILE A 519 -26.67 -22.58 -3.97
C ILE A 519 -28.06 -22.03 -3.67
N GLU A 520 -28.11 -20.94 -2.91
CA GLU A 520 -29.33 -20.18 -2.61
C GLU A 520 -29.40 -18.91 -3.47
N GLU A 521 -28.27 -18.38 -3.93
CA GLU A 521 -28.20 -17.17 -4.75
C GLU A 521 -27.40 -17.42 -6.03
N LEU A 522 -27.99 -17.09 -7.17
CA LEU A 522 -27.35 -17.19 -8.49
C LEU A 522 -27.40 -15.84 -9.21
N ASP A 523 -26.23 -15.29 -9.55
CA ASP A 523 -26.11 -14.04 -10.30
C ASP A 523 -25.43 -14.27 -11.65
N LEU A 524 -26.17 -13.99 -12.72
CA LEU A 524 -25.80 -14.10 -14.13
C LEU A 524 -25.88 -12.74 -14.85
N PHE A 525 -26.05 -11.63 -14.11
CA PHE A 525 -26.35 -10.32 -14.68
C PHE A 525 -25.24 -9.79 -15.60
N TYR A 526 -23.99 -10.09 -15.24
CA TYR A 526 -22.80 -9.60 -15.94
C TYR A 526 -22.29 -10.58 -17.01
N LEU A 527 -23.12 -11.53 -17.45
CA LEU A 527 -22.84 -12.32 -18.64
C LEU A 527 -23.11 -11.47 -19.88
N GLN A 528 -22.09 -11.32 -20.72
CA GLN A 528 -22.16 -10.61 -21.98
C GLN A 528 -21.80 -11.58 -23.14
N PRO A 529 -22.40 -11.40 -24.33
CA PRO A 529 -21.92 -12.12 -25.50
C PRO A 529 -20.50 -11.68 -25.83
N TYR A 530 -19.70 -12.60 -26.39
CA TYR A 530 -18.30 -12.34 -26.74
C TYR A 530 -18.14 -11.19 -27.76
N SER A 531 -19.05 -11.12 -28.72
CA SER A 531 -19.11 -10.10 -29.76
C SER A 531 -20.43 -9.31 -29.67
N SER A 532 -20.38 -8.01 -30.00
CA SER A 532 -21.59 -7.18 -30.18
C SER A 532 -22.48 -7.67 -31.32
N GLU A 533 -21.96 -8.51 -32.22
CA GLU A 533 -22.68 -9.12 -33.34
C GLU A 533 -23.33 -10.46 -32.98
N LEU A 534 -22.98 -11.08 -31.85
CA LEU A 534 -23.55 -12.35 -31.40
C LEU A 534 -24.91 -12.15 -30.71
N GLU A 535 -25.77 -13.16 -30.83
CA GLU A 535 -27.04 -13.24 -30.10
C GLU A 535 -26.77 -13.09 -28.60
N ARG A 536 -27.45 -12.13 -27.97
CA ARG A 536 -27.45 -11.95 -26.51
C ARG A 536 -27.98 -13.22 -25.82
N LEU A 537 -27.60 -13.47 -24.56
CA LEU A 537 -27.97 -14.66 -23.75
C LEU A 537 -29.45 -15.06 -23.91
N ARG A 538 -29.77 -16.27 -24.40
CA ARG A 538 -31.15 -16.75 -24.49
C ARG A 538 -31.48 -17.62 -23.27
N PHE A 539 -32.76 -17.75 -22.93
CA PHE A 539 -33.14 -18.61 -21.82
C PHE A 539 -32.78 -20.09 -22.06
N GLU A 540 -32.82 -20.56 -23.31
CA GLU A 540 -32.41 -21.92 -23.67
C GLU A 540 -31.00 -22.25 -23.18
N ASP A 541 -30.07 -21.29 -23.28
CA ASP A 541 -28.66 -21.40 -22.90
C ASP A 541 -28.46 -21.58 -21.38
N ILE A 542 -29.45 -21.19 -20.56
CA ILE A 542 -29.43 -21.30 -19.08
C ILE A 542 -30.58 -22.16 -18.53
N SER A 543 -31.29 -22.90 -19.37
CA SER A 543 -32.50 -23.64 -18.99
C SER A 543 -32.26 -24.68 -17.89
N LYS A 544 -31.02 -25.18 -17.76
CA LYS A 544 -30.59 -26.12 -16.71
C LYS A 544 -30.50 -25.52 -15.32
N VAL A 545 -30.51 -24.19 -15.18
CA VAL A 545 -30.68 -23.52 -13.86
C VAL A 545 -31.92 -24.02 -13.12
N THR A 546 -32.97 -24.41 -13.87
CA THR A 546 -34.22 -24.92 -13.30
C THR A 546 -34.09 -26.24 -12.54
N GLU A 547 -32.97 -26.96 -12.71
CA GLU A 547 -32.67 -28.21 -12.02
C GLU A 547 -32.04 -27.96 -10.63
N ILE A 548 -31.52 -26.76 -10.37
CA ILE A 548 -30.93 -26.36 -9.08
C ILE A 548 -32.05 -25.88 -8.13
N LYS A 549 -32.76 -26.83 -7.51
CA LYS A 549 -33.97 -26.58 -6.69
C LYS A 549 -33.75 -25.78 -5.39
N THR A 550 -32.51 -25.49 -5.04
CA THR A 550 -32.11 -24.77 -3.83
C THR A 550 -32.14 -23.24 -3.99
N ILE A 551 -32.17 -22.73 -5.23
CA ILE A 551 -32.14 -21.29 -5.54
C ILE A 551 -33.33 -20.55 -4.90
N ARG A 552 -33.01 -19.50 -4.14
CA ARG A 552 -33.92 -18.51 -3.54
C ARG A 552 -33.84 -17.15 -4.20
N SER A 553 -32.67 -16.79 -4.74
CA SER A 553 -32.42 -15.53 -5.44
C SER A 553 -31.81 -15.81 -6.81
N LEU A 554 -32.42 -15.31 -7.87
CA LEU A 554 -31.91 -15.43 -9.24
C LEU A 554 -31.83 -14.05 -9.88
N ARG A 555 -30.65 -13.70 -10.40
CA ARG A 555 -30.44 -12.49 -11.21
C ARG A 555 -29.92 -12.88 -12.59
N CYS A 556 -30.59 -12.46 -13.65
CA CYS A 556 -30.18 -12.73 -15.03
C CYS A 556 -30.62 -11.67 -16.02
N CYS A 557 -29.94 -11.62 -17.18
CA CYS A 557 -30.29 -10.76 -18.30
C CYS A 557 -30.39 -11.63 -19.57
N VAL A 558 -31.60 -11.78 -20.13
CA VAL A 558 -31.86 -12.66 -21.28
C VAL A 558 -32.41 -11.85 -22.47
N SER A 559 -32.08 -12.21 -23.70
CA SER A 559 -32.60 -11.58 -24.91
C SER A 559 -33.89 -12.22 -25.37
N ASP A 560 -33.92 -13.55 -25.37
CA ASP A 560 -35.06 -14.38 -25.67
C ASP A 560 -35.55 -15.05 -24.39
N VAL A 561 -36.81 -14.79 -24.08
CA VAL A 561 -37.53 -15.31 -22.91
C VAL A 561 -38.29 -16.60 -23.23
N THR A 562 -38.17 -17.15 -24.44
CA THR A 562 -38.79 -18.41 -24.81
C THR A 562 -38.33 -19.53 -23.89
N GLY A 563 -39.27 -20.21 -23.23
CA GLY A 563 -38.97 -21.28 -22.27
C GLY A 563 -38.77 -20.81 -20.82
N VAL A 564 -38.73 -19.50 -20.55
CA VAL A 564 -38.51 -18.93 -19.20
C VAL A 564 -39.55 -19.37 -18.18
N GLN A 565 -40.74 -19.79 -18.63
CA GLN A 565 -41.78 -20.35 -17.77
C GLN A 565 -41.34 -21.61 -17.02
N LYS A 566 -40.24 -22.26 -17.44
CA LYS A 566 -39.59 -23.36 -16.69
C LYS A 566 -38.97 -22.89 -15.36
N LEU A 567 -38.61 -21.60 -15.20
CA LEU A 567 -38.13 -21.04 -13.93
C LEU A 567 -39.15 -21.17 -12.80
N ALA A 568 -40.45 -21.26 -13.12
CA ALA A 568 -41.49 -21.50 -12.11
C ALA A 568 -41.35 -22.86 -11.40
N ASN A 569 -40.51 -23.78 -11.92
CA ASN A 569 -40.17 -25.04 -11.27
C ASN A 569 -39.19 -24.89 -10.09
N LEU A 570 -38.66 -23.68 -9.84
CA LEU A 570 -37.82 -23.35 -8.69
C LEU A 570 -38.70 -23.04 -7.48
N ASN A 571 -39.17 -24.07 -6.79
CA ASN A 571 -40.14 -23.96 -5.70
C ASN A 571 -39.68 -23.14 -4.48
N LYS A 572 -38.40 -22.79 -4.39
CA LYS A 572 -37.82 -21.97 -3.31
C LYS A 572 -37.50 -20.55 -3.73
N LEU A 573 -37.77 -20.17 -4.98
CA LEU A 573 -37.45 -18.85 -5.51
C LEU A 573 -38.29 -17.78 -4.78
N GLU A 574 -37.59 -16.85 -4.13
CA GLU A 574 -38.16 -15.73 -3.37
C GLU A 574 -37.87 -14.39 -4.05
N ASN A 575 -36.68 -14.24 -4.64
CA ASN A 575 -36.25 -13.01 -5.32
C ASN A 575 -35.86 -13.33 -6.77
N LEU A 576 -36.44 -12.59 -7.70
CA LEU A 576 -36.12 -12.71 -9.12
C LEU A 576 -35.79 -11.34 -9.70
N GLU A 577 -34.63 -11.21 -10.31
CA GLU A 577 -34.24 -10.06 -11.10
C GLU A 577 -33.94 -10.52 -12.53
N ILE A 578 -34.88 -10.27 -13.45
CA ILE A 578 -34.81 -10.70 -14.85
C ILE A 578 -34.97 -9.51 -15.79
N TYR A 579 -33.89 -9.12 -16.47
CA TYR A 579 -33.97 -8.13 -17.53
C TYR A 579 -34.07 -8.83 -18.87
N HIS A 580 -34.96 -8.36 -19.73
CA HIS A 580 -34.98 -8.80 -21.11
C HIS A 580 -34.97 -7.65 -22.09
N SER A 581 -34.36 -7.91 -23.25
CA SER A 581 -34.09 -6.88 -24.27
C SER A 581 -34.60 -7.25 -25.66
N GLY A 582 -35.19 -8.43 -25.86
CA GLY A 582 -35.86 -8.86 -27.09
C GLY A 582 -37.39 -8.78 -27.01
N GLY A 583 -38.05 -9.07 -28.15
CA GLY A 583 -39.50 -8.90 -28.39
C GLY A 583 -40.43 -9.96 -27.82
N GLY A 584 -40.05 -10.67 -26.75
CA GLY A 584 -40.90 -11.65 -26.06
C GLY A 584 -41.60 -11.08 -24.83
N ASN A 585 -42.62 -11.77 -24.33
CA ASN A 585 -43.31 -11.44 -23.07
C ASN A 585 -43.13 -12.57 -22.02
N LEU A 586 -43.20 -12.20 -20.75
CA LEU A 586 -43.10 -13.04 -19.57
C LEU A 586 -44.47 -13.55 -19.08
N ILE A 587 -45.55 -13.39 -19.86
CA ILE A 587 -46.93 -13.69 -19.43
C ILE A 587 -47.08 -15.15 -19.03
N GLU A 588 -46.59 -16.08 -19.84
CA GLU A 588 -46.65 -17.51 -19.52
C GLU A 588 -45.93 -17.85 -18.22
N PHE A 589 -44.83 -17.16 -17.94
CA PHE A 589 -44.06 -17.35 -16.73
C PHE A 589 -44.79 -16.77 -15.50
N PHE A 590 -45.33 -15.55 -15.62
CA PHE A 590 -46.15 -14.94 -14.57
C PHE A 590 -47.49 -15.65 -14.34
N ASN A 591 -47.98 -16.46 -15.29
CA ASN A 591 -49.13 -17.34 -15.07
C ASN A 591 -48.79 -18.54 -14.17
N LYS A 592 -47.55 -19.04 -14.20
CA LYS A 592 -47.14 -20.22 -13.43
C LYS A 592 -46.59 -19.90 -12.04
N LEU A 593 -45.96 -18.74 -11.88
CA LEU A 593 -45.40 -18.31 -10.59
C LEU A 593 -46.42 -18.26 -9.41
N PRO A 594 -47.69 -17.83 -9.59
CA PRO A 594 -48.67 -17.78 -8.52
C PRO A 594 -49.00 -19.16 -7.92
N GLU A 595 -48.82 -20.24 -8.68
CA GLU A 595 -49.07 -21.62 -8.21
C GLU A 595 -48.21 -22.01 -7.00
N LYS A 596 -47.02 -21.40 -6.86
CA LYS A 596 -46.09 -21.67 -5.75
C LYS A 596 -46.18 -20.65 -4.63
N ASN A 597 -46.57 -19.42 -4.96
CA ASN A 597 -46.75 -18.32 -4.02
C ASN A 597 -45.54 -18.06 -3.09
N THR A 598 -44.32 -18.22 -3.60
CA THR A 598 -43.07 -18.00 -2.84
C THR A 598 -42.35 -16.69 -3.18
N ILE A 599 -42.65 -16.09 -4.33
CA ILE A 599 -41.97 -14.90 -4.85
C ILE A 599 -42.35 -13.67 -4.01
N LYS A 600 -41.35 -13.02 -3.43
CA LYS A 600 -41.47 -11.80 -2.64
C LYS A 600 -41.01 -10.56 -3.40
N CYS A 601 -40.01 -10.71 -4.28
CA CYS A 601 -39.44 -9.61 -5.05
C CYS A 601 -39.34 -9.99 -6.53
N ILE A 602 -39.85 -9.11 -7.41
CA ILE A 602 -39.63 -9.17 -8.85
C ILE A 602 -38.97 -7.87 -9.29
N SER A 603 -37.82 -7.98 -9.92
CA SER A 603 -37.16 -6.89 -10.63
C SER A 603 -37.08 -7.24 -12.11
N THR A 604 -37.61 -6.40 -12.97
CA THR A 604 -37.64 -6.70 -14.40
C THR A 604 -37.59 -5.45 -15.27
N GLY A 605 -37.47 -5.68 -16.57
CA GLY A 605 -37.43 -4.63 -17.59
C GLY A 605 -38.79 -3.98 -17.83
N LYS A 606 -39.07 -3.70 -19.10
CA LYS A 606 -40.33 -3.08 -19.54
C LYS A 606 -41.47 -4.08 -19.43
N LEU A 607 -42.48 -3.75 -18.64
CA LEU A 607 -43.69 -4.57 -18.49
C LEU A 607 -44.80 -4.11 -19.45
N THR A 608 -45.49 -5.08 -20.03
CA THR A 608 -46.77 -4.95 -20.75
C THR A 608 -47.94 -4.95 -19.75
N HIS A 609 -49.11 -4.48 -20.19
CA HIS A 609 -50.30 -4.46 -19.34
C HIS A 609 -50.71 -5.87 -18.84
N GLU A 610 -50.69 -6.86 -19.72
CA GLU A 610 -51.06 -8.24 -19.38
C GLU A 610 -50.12 -8.86 -18.35
N GLU A 611 -48.80 -8.60 -18.44
CA GLU A 611 -47.84 -9.09 -17.43
C GLU A 611 -48.12 -8.51 -16.05
N VAL A 612 -48.52 -7.25 -15.99
CA VAL A 612 -48.81 -6.54 -14.74
C VAL A 612 -50.08 -7.07 -14.10
N LEU A 613 -51.11 -7.35 -14.90
CA LEU A 613 -52.30 -8.07 -14.43
C LEU A 613 -51.93 -9.41 -13.77
N LYS A 614 -50.96 -10.14 -14.32
CA LYS A 614 -50.51 -11.40 -13.72
C LYS A 614 -49.69 -11.22 -12.45
N ILE A 615 -48.80 -10.23 -12.41
CA ILE A 615 -48.01 -9.91 -11.22
C ILE A 615 -48.91 -9.46 -10.07
N THR A 616 -49.91 -8.61 -10.35
CA THR A 616 -50.82 -8.06 -9.33
C THR A 616 -51.73 -9.11 -8.70
N GLN A 617 -52.00 -10.21 -9.42
CA GLN A 617 -52.71 -11.39 -8.91
C GLN A 617 -51.86 -12.23 -7.94
N MET A 618 -50.55 -12.00 -7.84
CA MET A 618 -49.69 -12.71 -6.89
C MET A 618 -49.91 -12.20 -5.47
N THR A 619 -50.22 -13.10 -4.54
CA THR A 619 -50.45 -12.73 -3.12
C THR A 619 -49.18 -12.66 -2.28
N SER A 620 -48.07 -13.22 -2.78
CA SER A 620 -46.78 -13.27 -2.07
C SER A 620 -45.85 -12.10 -2.38
N ILE A 621 -46.05 -11.42 -3.52
CA ILE A 621 -45.17 -10.33 -3.95
C ILE A 621 -45.30 -9.13 -3.02
N LYS A 622 -44.16 -8.58 -2.60
CA LYS A 622 -44.05 -7.40 -1.75
C LYS A 622 -43.31 -6.26 -2.44
N THR A 623 -42.30 -6.59 -3.24
CA THR A 623 -41.46 -5.60 -3.92
C THR A 623 -41.53 -5.84 -5.43
N LEU A 624 -41.84 -4.77 -6.17
CA LEU A 624 -41.84 -4.75 -7.63
C LEU A 624 -40.88 -3.66 -8.10
N VAL A 625 -39.87 -4.04 -8.88
CA VAL A 625 -38.96 -3.14 -9.57
C VAL A 625 -39.19 -3.30 -11.07
N CYS A 626 -39.55 -2.23 -11.78
CA CYS A 626 -39.91 -2.33 -13.19
C CYS A 626 -39.62 -1.06 -13.99
N ARG A 627 -39.61 -1.19 -15.32
CA ARG A 627 -39.70 -0.05 -16.26
C ARG A 627 -41.12 0.03 -16.81
N LEU A 628 -41.67 1.24 -16.93
CA LEU A 628 -43.05 1.43 -17.41
C LEU A 628 -43.08 1.82 -18.89
N SER A 629 -43.99 1.20 -19.64
CA SER A 629 -44.30 1.53 -21.04
C SER A 629 -45.16 2.78 -21.16
N ASP A 630 -44.99 3.52 -22.25
CA ASP A 630 -45.74 4.73 -22.58
C ASP A 630 -47.25 4.50 -22.84
N GLU A 631 -47.66 3.29 -23.22
CA GLU A 631 -49.00 3.03 -23.78
C GLU A 631 -50.08 2.59 -22.77
N TYR A 632 -49.74 2.19 -21.53
CA TYR A 632 -50.67 1.48 -20.62
C TYR A 632 -50.70 1.99 -19.17
N GLY A 633 -50.28 3.25 -18.94
CA GLY A 633 -50.12 3.80 -17.58
C GLY A 633 -51.39 3.81 -16.72
N LEU A 634 -52.57 4.00 -17.33
CA LEU A 634 -53.88 4.11 -16.64
C LEU A 634 -54.35 2.80 -16.00
N GLU A 635 -54.13 1.70 -16.68
CA GLU A 635 -54.61 0.39 -16.24
C GLU A 635 -53.58 -0.25 -15.28
N PHE A 636 -52.28 0.04 -15.47
CA PHE A 636 -51.19 -0.44 -14.62
C PHE A 636 -51.39 -0.15 -13.12
N PHE A 637 -51.54 1.13 -12.73
CA PHE A 637 -51.64 1.44 -11.30
C PHE A 637 -53.01 1.10 -10.70
N ALA A 638 -54.07 1.05 -11.52
CA ALA A 638 -55.38 0.59 -11.08
C ALA A 638 -55.34 -0.88 -10.66
N GLU A 639 -54.56 -1.71 -11.34
CA GLU A 639 -54.37 -3.13 -10.97
C GLU A 639 -53.43 -3.28 -9.77
N LEU A 640 -52.34 -2.49 -9.70
CA LEU A 640 -51.45 -2.44 -8.53
C LEU A 640 -52.17 -2.04 -7.24
N ALA A 641 -53.19 -1.18 -7.34
CA ALA A 641 -54.03 -0.76 -6.22
C ALA A 641 -54.62 -1.94 -5.41
N ASN A 642 -54.89 -3.04 -6.10
CA ASN A 642 -55.51 -4.24 -5.54
C ASN A 642 -54.50 -5.37 -5.29
N SER A 643 -53.21 -5.12 -5.53
CA SER A 643 -52.14 -6.10 -5.37
C SER A 643 -51.57 -6.15 -3.95
N SER A 644 -50.72 -7.14 -3.68
CA SER A 644 -49.98 -7.27 -2.40
C SER A 644 -48.67 -6.46 -2.37
N VAL A 645 -48.36 -5.69 -3.42
CA VAL A 645 -47.13 -4.90 -3.54
C VAL A 645 -47.11 -3.77 -2.51
N VAL A 646 -46.09 -3.77 -1.65
CA VAL A 646 -45.83 -2.77 -0.62
C VAL A 646 -44.72 -1.80 -1.04
N GLU A 647 -43.81 -2.24 -1.91
CA GLU A 647 -42.69 -1.46 -2.41
C GLU A 647 -42.67 -1.45 -3.94
N LEU A 648 -42.74 -0.26 -4.54
CA LEU A 648 -42.69 -0.09 -5.99
C LEU A 648 -41.50 0.80 -6.37
N ILE A 649 -40.61 0.29 -7.21
CA ILE A 649 -39.43 0.99 -7.73
C ILE A 649 -39.53 1.07 -9.25
N VAL A 650 -39.59 2.29 -9.79
CA VAL A 650 -39.71 2.54 -11.23
C VAL A 650 -38.35 3.00 -11.77
N LEU A 651 -37.70 2.13 -12.56
CA LEU A 651 -36.35 2.35 -13.07
C LEU A 651 -36.29 3.33 -14.24
N GLU A 652 -37.25 3.31 -15.16
CA GLU A 652 -37.30 4.25 -16.29
C GLU A 652 -38.76 4.57 -16.64
N TYR A 653 -39.01 5.84 -16.97
CA TYR A 653 -40.31 6.36 -17.40
C TYR A 653 -40.08 7.53 -18.38
N ASN A 654 -40.33 7.31 -19.67
CA ASN A 654 -39.90 8.25 -20.71
C ASN A 654 -40.88 9.39 -21.00
N ASN A 655 -42.14 9.32 -20.54
CA ASN A 655 -43.15 10.33 -20.87
C ASN A 655 -43.57 11.26 -19.73
N SER A 656 -44.16 12.41 -20.09
CA SER A 656 -44.87 13.28 -19.13
C SER A 656 -46.23 12.65 -18.80
N MET A 657 -46.59 12.48 -17.53
CA MET A 657 -47.89 11.92 -17.10
C MET A 657 -49.03 12.95 -17.32
N ARG A 658 -49.21 13.46 -18.55
CA ARG A 658 -50.18 14.53 -18.83
C ARG A 658 -51.64 14.08 -18.72
N ASP A 659 -51.93 12.78 -18.83
CA ASP A 659 -53.29 12.21 -18.84
C ASP A 659 -53.63 11.35 -17.60
N ILE A 660 -52.91 11.55 -16.51
CA ILE A 660 -52.86 10.68 -15.32
C ILE A 660 -53.41 11.26 -13.97
N PRO A 661 -54.01 12.47 -13.86
CA PRO A 661 -54.52 13.00 -12.57
C PRO A 661 -55.48 12.11 -11.74
N SER A 662 -56.04 11.04 -12.32
CA SER A 662 -56.96 10.10 -11.65
C SER A 662 -56.32 8.81 -11.12
N LEU A 663 -55.06 8.52 -11.42
CA LEU A 663 -54.43 7.19 -11.23
C LEU A 663 -54.04 6.83 -9.80
N PHE A 664 -53.41 7.76 -9.08
CA PHE A 664 -52.97 7.52 -7.70
C PHE A 664 -54.13 7.64 -6.70
N SER A 665 -55.24 8.28 -7.09
CA SER A 665 -56.49 8.23 -6.32
C SER A 665 -57.16 6.85 -6.33
N THR A 666 -56.93 6.04 -7.37
CA THR A 666 -57.51 4.68 -7.49
C THR A 666 -56.73 3.64 -6.71
N ILE A 667 -55.43 3.89 -6.46
CA ILE A 667 -54.66 3.16 -5.45
C ILE A 667 -55.37 3.38 -4.12
N ARG A 668 -56.17 2.41 -3.67
CA ARG A 668 -56.78 2.40 -2.32
C ARG A 668 -55.70 2.16 -1.25
N ALA A 669 -54.73 3.06 -1.22
CA ALA A 669 -53.91 3.68 -0.17
C ALA A 669 -53.62 2.99 1.17
N LYS A 670 -53.91 1.70 1.37
CA LYS A 670 -53.63 1.00 2.64
C LYS A 670 -52.35 0.17 2.65
N GLN A 671 -51.75 -0.16 1.50
CA GLN A 671 -50.63 -1.12 1.45
C GLN A 671 -49.31 -0.59 0.88
N LEU A 672 -49.30 0.34 -0.10
CA LEU A 672 -48.05 0.85 -0.66
C LEU A 672 -47.30 1.73 0.35
N GLY A 673 -46.24 1.18 0.94
CA GLY A 673 -45.42 1.84 1.95
C GLY A 673 -44.19 2.53 1.36
N LEU A 674 -43.65 2.07 0.24
CA LEU A 674 -42.48 2.63 -0.43
C LEU A 674 -42.76 2.88 -1.91
N PHE A 675 -42.46 4.09 -2.37
CA PHE A 675 -42.51 4.46 -3.78
C PHE A 675 -41.20 5.14 -4.20
N ASP A 676 -40.49 4.53 -5.16
CA ASP A 676 -39.27 5.07 -5.74
C ASP A 676 -39.45 5.30 -7.24
N ILE A 677 -39.24 6.53 -7.68
CA ILE A 677 -39.34 6.98 -9.07
C ILE A 677 -38.19 7.95 -9.40
N TRP A 678 -37.01 7.74 -8.80
CA TRP A 678 -35.93 8.74 -8.83
C TRP A 678 -35.44 9.12 -10.24
N HIS A 679 -35.56 8.21 -11.22
CA HIS A 679 -35.16 8.42 -12.61
C HIS A 679 -36.09 9.35 -13.39
N LYS A 680 -37.28 9.68 -12.85
CA LYS A 680 -38.22 10.63 -13.44
C LYS A 680 -38.38 11.87 -12.57
N LYS A 681 -38.40 13.03 -13.23
CA LYS A 681 -38.72 14.31 -12.60
C LYS A 681 -40.23 14.50 -12.55
N LEU A 682 -40.79 14.48 -11.35
CA LEU A 682 -42.21 14.72 -11.13
C LEU A 682 -42.54 16.20 -11.37
N ASN A 683 -43.56 16.46 -12.18
CA ASN A 683 -44.16 17.78 -12.30
C ASN A 683 -45.19 18.03 -11.18
N PHE A 684 -45.80 19.22 -11.17
CA PHE A 684 -46.71 19.63 -10.10
C PHE A 684 -47.92 18.69 -9.97
N PHE A 685 -48.60 18.38 -11.08
CA PHE A 685 -49.77 17.51 -11.10
C PHE A 685 -49.43 16.09 -10.65
N GLU A 686 -48.32 15.55 -11.16
CA GLU A 686 -47.80 14.24 -10.78
C GLU A 686 -47.51 14.16 -9.27
N THR A 687 -46.94 15.24 -8.72
CA THR A 687 -46.64 15.28 -7.29
C THR A 687 -47.91 15.41 -6.44
N VAL A 688 -48.92 16.17 -6.90
CA VAL A 688 -50.24 16.19 -6.26
C VAL A 688 -50.83 14.79 -6.20
N ASP A 689 -50.67 14.00 -7.25
CA ASP A 689 -51.19 12.64 -7.25
C ASP A 689 -50.45 11.71 -6.30
N VAL A 690 -49.12 11.80 -6.22
CA VAL A 690 -48.34 11.08 -5.20
C VAL A 690 -48.81 11.42 -3.79
N THR A 691 -49.20 12.67 -3.52
CA THR A 691 -49.72 13.06 -2.19
C THR A 691 -51.05 12.40 -1.82
N LYS A 692 -51.78 11.83 -2.79
CA LYS A 692 -53.01 11.08 -2.53
C LYS A 692 -52.73 9.68 -1.96
N ILE A 693 -51.49 9.19 -2.00
CA ILE A 693 -51.07 7.89 -1.44
C ILE A 693 -50.92 8.01 0.09
N THR A 694 -52.03 7.98 0.81
CA THR A 694 -52.05 8.25 2.26
C THR A 694 -51.26 7.28 3.15
N GLY A 695 -50.98 6.05 2.68
CA GLY A 695 -50.17 5.04 3.38
C GLY A 695 -48.66 5.10 3.09
N LEU A 696 -48.19 6.07 2.30
CA LEU A 696 -46.80 6.16 1.88
C LEU A 696 -45.89 6.58 3.03
N LYS A 697 -44.95 5.68 3.38
CA LYS A 697 -43.94 5.91 4.43
C LYS A 697 -42.60 6.33 3.87
N ARG A 698 -42.27 5.90 2.65
CA ARG A 698 -41.01 6.21 1.98
C ARG A 698 -41.24 6.68 0.55
N LEU A 699 -40.68 7.84 0.22
CA LEU A 699 -40.73 8.40 -1.13
C LEU A 699 -39.32 8.72 -1.63
N CYS A 700 -38.95 8.21 -2.79
CA CYS A 700 -37.76 8.62 -3.51
C CYS A 700 -38.17 9.20 -4.87
N ALA A 701 -37.97 10.50 -5.09
CA ALA A 701 -38.39 11.15 -6.33
C ALA A 701 -37.50 12.33 -6.69
N SER A 702 -37.35 12.58 -7.99
CA SER A 702 -36.82 13.85 -8.51
C SER A 702 -37.99 14.77 -8.88
N PHE A 703 -37.78 16.08 -8.91
CA PHE A 703 -38.84 17.06 -9.21
C PHE A 703 -38.40 18.03 -10.31
N VAL A 704 -39.37 18.50 -11.11
CA VAL A 704 -39.12 19.45 -12.19
C VAL A 704 -38.68 20.80 -11.62
N ASP A 705 -39.35 21.26 -10.57
CA ASP A 705 -39.09 22.52 -9.88
C ASP A 705 -39.34 22.38 -8.36
N SER A 706 -39.09 23.46 -7.62
CA SER A 706 -39.27 23.51 -6.17
C SER A 706 -40.74 23.58 -5.76
N GLU A 707 -41.65 24.10 -6.58
CA GLU A 707 -43.08 24.15 -6.25
C GLU A 707 -43.68 22.75 -6.14
N CYS A 708 -43.20 21.83 -6.99
CA CYS A 708 -43.56 20.42 -6.91
C CYS A 708 -43.20 19.80 -5.55
N ALA A 709 -42.00 20.07 -5.02
CA ALA A 709 -41.57 19.49 -3.74
C ALA A 709 -42.29 20.10 -2.52
N GLN A 710 -42.84 21.32 -2.64
CA GLN A 710 -43.51 22.01 -1.52
C GLN A 710 -44.79 21.30 -1.06
N ILE A 711 -45.52 20.66 -1.97
CA ILE A 711 -46.80 20.01 -1.66
C ILE A 711 -46.66 18.63 -1.01
N LEU A 712 -45.43 18.15 -0.81
CA LEU A 712 -45.15 16.90 -0.09
C LEU A 712 -45.50 16.98 1.40
N ASP A 713 -45.76 18.19 1.93
CA ASP A 713 -46.31 18.40 3.28
C ASP A 713 -47.63 17.67 3.51
N ARG A 714 -48.34 17.34 2.43
CA ARG A 714 -49.63 16.63 2.45
C ARG A 714 -49.56 15.12 2.68
N LEU A 715 -48.37 14.52 2.86
CA LEU A 715 -48.19 13.06 3.02
C LEU A 715 -48.14 12.62 4.49
N PRO A 716 -49.26 12.39 5.19
CA PRO A 716 -49.33 12.37 6.66
C PRO A 716 -48.52 11.26 7.37
N GLN A 717 -48.07 10.23 6.65
CA GLN A 717 -47.33 9.09 7.20
C GLN A 717 -45.88 9.02 6.71
N LEU A 718 -45.38 10.05 6.02
CA LEU A 718 -44.04 10.02 5.45
C LEU A 718 -42.98 9.99 6.56
N GLU A 719 -42.14 8.97 6.55
CA GLU A 719 -41.06 8.74 7.51
C GLU A 719 -39.66 8.90 6.86
N ASP A 720 -39.52 8.60 5.56
CA ASP A 720 -38.27 8.67 4.80
C ASP A 720 -38.50 9.35 3.43
N LEU A 721 -37.79 10.45 3.17
CA LEU A 721 -37.89 11.20 1.93
C LEU A 721 -36.51 11.33 1.27
N THR A 722 -36.43 10.92 0.00
CA THR A 722 -35.30 11.23 -0.88
C THR A 722 -35.72 12.21 -1.97
N ILE A 723 -35.12 13.39 -1.97
CA ILE A 723 -35.29 14.42 -2.99
C ILE A 723 -34.12 14.35 -3.96
N GLY A 724 -34.39 13.93 -5.20
CA GLY A 724 -33.46 13.93 -6.31
C GLY A 724 -33.08 15.33 -6.80
N PHE A 725 -32.32 15.40 -7.90
CA PHE A 725 -31.77 16.68 -8.38
C PHE A 725 -32.84 17.65 -8.90
N ILE A 726 -33.04 18.78 -8.21
CA ILE A 726 -33.90 19.91 -8.63
C ILE A 726 -33.03 21.05 -9.18
N LYS A 727 -33.46 21.73 -10.26
CA LYS A 727 -32.70 22.87 -10.82
C LYS A 727 -32.71 24.13 -9.95
N THR A 728 -33.66 24.25 -9.02
CA THR A 728 -33.87 25.44 -8.20
C THR A 728 -33.42 25.20 -6.75
N PRO A 729 -33.09 26.26 -5.98
CA PRO A 729 -32.73 26.14 -4.57
C PRO A 729 -33.82 25.42 -3.76
N LEU A 730 -33.40 24.61 -2.78
CA LEU A 730 -34.32 23.81 -1.95
C LEU A 730 -34.90 24.59 -0.77
N GLU A 731 -34.52 25.86 -0.58
CA GLU A 731 -34.94 26.67 0.57
C GLU A 731 -36.47 26.71 0.75
N ASN A 732 -37.22 27.06 -0.30
CA ASN A 732 -38.68 27.15 -0.23
C ASN A 732 -39.35 25.79 0.04
N PRO A 733 -39.01 24.70 -0.68
CA PRO A 733 -39.48 23.34 -0.35
C PRO A 733 -39.22 22.95 1.09
N LEU A 734 -37.99 23.15 1.57
CA LEU A 734 -37.59 22.76 2.92
C LEU A 734 -38.28 23.61 3.98
N ARG A 735 -38.50 24.91 3.72
CA ARG A 735 -39.26 25.79 4.62
C ARG A 735 -40.71 25.36 4.73
N VAL A 736 -41.38 25.09 3.60
CA VAL A 736 -42.77 24.61 3.60
C VAL A 736 -42.87 23.26 4.29
N LEU A 737 -41.95 22.35 3.99
CA LEU A 737 -41.87 21.07 4.66
C LEU A 737 -41.63 21.26 6.16
N ALA A 738 -40.65 22.05 6.62
CA ALA A 738 -40.43 22.18 8.05
C ALA A 738 -41.63 22.74 8.82
N LEU A 739 -42.40 23.65 8.20
CA LEU A 739 -43.56 24.30 8.81
C LEU A 739 -44.84 23.44 8.79
N LYS A 740 -45.04 22.65 7.72
CA LYS A 740 -46.29 21.94 7.46
C LYS A 740 -46.16 20.41 7.38
N SER A 741 -44.93 19.90 7.47
CA SER A 741 -44.67 18.47 7.27
C SER A 741 -45.42 17.59 8.25
N PRO A 742 -45.60 16.32 7.87
CA PRO A 742 -45.97 15.28 8.81
C PRO A 742 -44.99 15.27 9.98
N SER A 743 -45.52 15.20 11.20
CA SER A 743 -44.72 15.00 12.42
C SER A 743 -44.01 13.63 12.48
N THR A 744 -43.99 12.88 11.38
CA THR A 744 -43.45 11.53 11.25
C THR A 744 -42.13 11.47 10.50
N LEU A 745 -41.71 12.53 9.79
CA LEU A 745 -40.50 12.48 8.95
C LEU A 745 -39.24 12.34 9.82
N LYS A 746 -38.52 11.23 9.64
CA LYS A 746 -37.32 10.85 10.41
C LYS A 746 -36.06 10.78 9.58
N LYS A 747 -36.16 10.54 8.27
CA LYS A 747 -35.02 10.47 7.36
C LYS A 747 -35.21 11.37 6.16
N LEU A 748 -34.18 12.12 5.80
CA LEU A 748 -34.17 13.00 4.65
C LEU A 748 -32.86 12.83 3.88
N LYS A 749 -32.96 12.54 2.59
CA LYS A 749 -31.82 12.50 1.67
C LYS A 749 -32.00 13.54 0.58
N LEU A 750 -31.03 14.42 0.43
CA LEU A 750 -30.99 15.49 -0.55
C LEU A 750 -29.85 15.20 -1.52
N CYS A 751 -30.18 15.01 -2.80
CA CYS A 751 -29.19 14.80 -3.86
C CYS A 751 -28.62 16.13 -4.40
N ASN A 752 -29.24 17.26 -4.06
CA ASN A 752 -28.74 18.60 -4.35
C ASN A 752 -27.66 19.05 -3.35
N PHE A 753 -26.81 19.96 -3.80
CA PHE A 753 -25.98 20.74 -2.90
C PHE A 753 -26.83 21.77 -2.15
N ILE A 754 -26.71 21.80 -0.82
CA ILE A 754 -27.41 22.74 0.07
C ILE A 754 -26.43 23.76 0.64
N GLY A 755 -26.95 24.95 0.95
CA GLY A 755 -26.19 26.06 1.54
C GLY A 755 -26.74 26.48 2.91
N GLY A 756 -26.39 27.69 3.33
CA GLY A 756 -26.75 28.19 4.67
C GLY A 756 -28.25 28.35 4.89
N SER A 757 -28.99 28.84 3.88
CA SER A 757 -30.43 29.07 4.00
C SER A 757 -31.23 27.78 4.06
N GLU A 758 -30.84 26.76 3.29
CA GLU A 758 -31.43 25.42 3.42
C GLU A 758 -31.13 24.78 4.78
N CYS A 759 -29.90 24.94 5.30
CA CYS A 759 -29.53 24.44 6.62
C CYS A 759 -30.36 25.09 7.74
N GLU A 760 -30.62 26.39 7.64
CA GLU A 760 -31.50 27.10 8.57
C GLU A 760 -32.93 26.52 8.56
N CYS A 761 -33.50 26.26 7.38
CA CYS A 761 -34.80 25.58 7.26
C CYS A 761 -34.77 24.17 7.88
N LEU A 762 -33.68 23.41 7.70
CA LEU A 762 -33.54 22.06 8.26
C LEU A 762 -33.57 22.03 9.81
N THR A 763 -33.11 23.10 10.48
CA THR A 763 -33.15 23.18 11.95
C THR A 763 -34.57 23.17 12.53
N GLN A 764 -35.57 23.52 11.73
CA GLN A 764 -36.97 23.57 12.15
C GLN A 764 -37.61 22.19 12.22
N PHE A 765 -37.01 21.15 11.62
CA PHE A 765 -37.51 19.78 11.70
C PHE A 765 -37.28 19.18 13.09
N LYS A 766 -38.36 19.03 13.87
CA LYS A 766 -38.29 18.47 15.23
C LYS A 766 -38.15 16.95 15.26
N THR A 767 -38.53 16.23 14.21
CA THR A 767 -38.56 14.75 14.19
C THR A 767 -37.41 14.11 13.40
N LEU A 768 -36.62 14.92 12.68
CA LEU A 768 -35.61 14.43 11.76
C LEU A 768 -34.40 13.86 12.51
N GLU A 769 -34.14 12.58 12.30
CA GLU A 769 -33.07 11.83 12.97
C GLU A 769 -31.89 11.51 12.05
N SER A 770 -32.10 11.46 10.73
CA SER A 770 -31.08 11.10 9.74
C SER A 770 -31.12 12.06 8.55
N LEU A 771 -29.98 12.66 8.22
CA LEU A 771 -29.82 13.57 7.08
C LEU A 771 -28.69 13.08 6.17
N THR A 772 -28.97 12.99 4.87
CA THR A 772 -27.96 12.75 3.83
C THR A 772 -27.95 13.93 2.86
N CYS A 773 -26.79 14.54 2.61
CA CYS A 773 -26.69 15.75 1.77
C CYS A 773 -25.29 15.99 1.19
N SER A 774 -25.16 17.05 0.40
CA SER A 774 -23.89 17.63 -0.07
C SER A 774 -23.90 19.14 0.17
N PHE A 775 -22.75 19.78 0.41
CA PHE A 775 -22.68 21.20 0.77
C PHE A 775 -22.06 22.09 -0.31
N ARG A 776 -22.74 23.20 -0.62
CA ARG A 776 -22.16 24.33 -1.37
C ARG A 776 -21.14 25.06 -0.51
N ASN A 777 -20.25 25.81 -1.15
CA ASN A 777 -19.34 26.73 -0.47
C ASN A 777 -20.09 27.99 0.02
N GLU A 778 -20.81 27.87 1.13
CA GLU A 778 -21.56 28.97 1.75
C GLU A 778 -21.39 28.97 3.27
N THR A 779 -21.51 30.15 3.88
CA THR A 779 -21.59 30.30 5.35
C THR A 779 -22.95 29.84 5.89
N GLY A 780 -23.02 29.45 7.16
CA GLY A 780 -24.28 29.07 7.82
C GLY A 780 -24.64 27.59 7.70
N ILE A 781 -23.77 26.75 7.15
CA ILE A 781 -23.96 25.28 7.18
C ILE A 781 -23.89 24.74 8.62
N ASP A 782 -23.17 25.43 9.50
CA ASP A 782 -23.02 25.15 10.92
C ASP A 782 -24.35 25.21 11.71
N HIS A 783 -25.39 25.87 11.15
CA HIS A 783 -26.74 25.83 11.71
C HIS A 783 -27.27 24.40 11.90
N LEU A 784 -26.82 23.42 11.12
CA LEU A 784 -27.24 22.02 11.27
C LEU A 784 -26.93 21.43 12.66
N ALA A 785 -25.90 21.93 13.35
CA ALA A 785 -25.62 21.51 14.72
C ALA A 785 -26.78 21.84 15.68
N ASN A 786 -27.65 22.80 15.33
CA ASN A 786 -28.80 23.18 16.14
C ASN A 786 -29.98 22.20 16.06
N MET A 787 -29.97 21.22 15.16
CA MET A 787 -31.01 20.20 15.08
C MET A 787 -31.12 19.41 16.40
N GLU A 788 -32.33 19.30 16.95
CA GLU A 788 -32.56 18.74 18.29
C GLU A 788 -32.49 17.21 18.35
N ASN A 789 -32.77 16.53 17.24
CA ASN A 789 -32.92 15.07 17.19
C ASN A 789 -32.05 14.37 16.14
N LEU A 790 -31.14 15.09 15.49
CA LEU A 790 -30.25 14.53 14.48
C LEU A 790 -29.26 13.54 15.12
N LYS A 791 -29.37 12.27 14.72
CA LYS A 791 -28.51 11.15 15.15
C LYS A 791 -27.53 10.72 14.08
N GLU A 792 -27.91 10.84 12.81
CA GLU A 792 -27.10 10.40 11.67
C GLU A 792 -26.92 11.54 10.66
N LEU A 793 -25.67 11.79 10.28
CA LEU A 793 -25.33 12.75 9.23
C LEU A 793 -24.42 12.10 8.20
N PHE A 794 -24.88 12.07 6.94
CA PHE A 794 -24.12 11.54 5.81
C PHE A 794 -23.86 12.66 4.80
N ILE A 795 -22.60 13.03 4.66
CA ILE A 795 -22.14 14.07 3.73
C ILE A 795 -21.45 13.36 2.58
N HIS A 796 -21.97 13.51 1.36
CA HIS A 796 -21.40 12.86 0.18
C HIS A 796 -20.24 13.68 -0.41
N LEU A 797 -20.48 14.99 -0.58
CA LEU A 797 -19.55 15.93 -1.17
C LEU A 797 -19.61 17.26 -0.43
N SER A 798 -18.48 17.96 -0.39
CA SER A 798 -18.40 19.34 0.08
C SER A 798 -17.41 20.09 -0.81
N GLU A 799 -17.77 21.29 -1.24
CA GLU A 799 -16.87 22.14 -2.04
C GLU A 799 -15.71 22.70 -1.22
N ASN A 800 -15.86 22.79 0.10
CA ASN A 800 -14.91 23.43 1.01
C ASN A 800 -14.84 22.71 2.37
N SER A 801 -13.97 23.23 3.24
CA SER A 801 -13.78 22.65 4.56
C SER A 801 -15.05 22.69 5.41
N LEU A 802 -15.33 21.59 6.08
CA LEU A 802 -16.45 21.42 7.01
C LEU A 802 -16.05 21.71 8.47
N SER A 803 -14.89 22.33 8.70
CA SER A 803 -14.36 22.58 10.04
C SER A 803 -15.35 23.32 10.94
N ASN A 804 -16.02 24.36 10.43
CA ASN A 804 -16.99 25.15 11.21
C ASN A 804 -18.22 24.32 11.61
N LEU A 805 -18.70 23.45 10.72
CA LEU A 805 -19.80 22.55 11.00
C LEU A 805 -19.44 21.56 12.13
N PHE A 806 -18.28 20.92 12.02
CA PHE A 806 -17.82 19.97 13.04
C PHE A 806 -17.51 20.67 14.37
N LEU A 807 -16.97 21.89 14.34
CA LEU A 807 -16.78 22.72 15.53
C LEU A 807 -18.12 23.01 16.22
N ALA A 808 -19.14 23.38 15.46
CA ALA A 808 -20.48 23.64 16.01
C ALA A 808 -21.08 22.39 16.67
N PHE A 809 -20.93 21.21 16.07
CA PHE A 809 -21.33 19.94 16.72
C PHE A 809 -20.50 19.63 17.97
N ALA A 810 -19.21 19.92 17.96
CA ALA A 810 -18.31 19.70 19.09
C ALA A 810 -18.62 20.59 20.30
N GLN A 811 -19.01 21.85 20.05
CA GLN A 811 -19.38 22.81 21.09
C GLN A 811 -20.72 22.47 21.76
N LYS A 812 -21.57 21.70 21.08
CA LYS A 812 -22.91 21.34 21.56
C LYS A 812 -22.86 20.11 22.48
N CYS A 813 -22.84 20.36 23.79
CA CYS A 813 -22.74 19.30 24.81
C CYS A 813 -23.91 18.30 24.79
N ASP A 814 -25.09 18.73 24.31
CA ASP A 814 -26.31 17.93 24.17
C ASP A 814 -26.50 17.37 22.74
N SER A 815 -25.45 17.43 21.90
CA SER A 815 -25.48 16.83 20.57
C SER A 815 -25.86 15.34 20.64
N LYS A 816 -26.86 14.96 19.83
CA LYS A 816 -27.31 13.57 19.69
C LYS A 816 -26.67 12.85 18.50
N LEU A 817 -25.71 13.47 17.82
CA LEU A 817 -25.08 12.92 16.63
C LEU A 817 -24.26 11.67 17.01
N GLU A 818 -24.76 10.49 16.66
CA GLU A 818 -24.13 9.20 16.94
C GLU A 818 -23.39 8.64 15.72
N LYS A 819 -23.83 8.97 14.50
CA LYS A 819 -23.24 8.47 13.26
C LYS A 819 -22.89 9.61 12.32
N LEU A 820 -21.63 9.66 11.91
CA LEU A 820 -21.12 10.64 10.95
C LEU A 820 -20.45 9.93 9.78
N GLN A 821 -20.83 10.29 8.56
CA GLN A 821 -20.07 10.01 7.35
C GLN A 821 -19.72 11.32 6.65
N ALA A 822 -18.45 11.57 6.35
CA ALA A 822 -18.04 12.80 5.68
C ALA A 822 -16.77 12.67 4.83
N PRO A 823 -16.65 13.45 3.73
CA PRO A 823 -15.35 13.70 3.12
C PRO A 823 -14.54 14.60 4.04
N ILE A 824 -13.26 14.27 4.21
CA ILE A 824 -12.32 15.06 5.00
C ILE A 824 -11.29 15.69 4.06
N THR A 825 -11.13 17.00 4.19
CA THR A 825 -10.30 17.83 3.32
C THR A 825 -9.12 18.47 4.05
N CYS A 826 -9.10 18.52 5.39
CA CYS A 826 -7.97 19.06 6.14
C CYS A 826 -7.88 18.53 7.59
N SER A 827 -6.72 18.70 8.22
CA SER A 827 -6.46 18.28 9.61
C SER A 827 -7.40 18.95 10.63
N ASN A 828 -7.81 20.20 10.42
CA ASN A 828 -8.72 20.90 11.34
C ASN A 828 -10.05 20.14 11.50
N GLU A 829 -10.59 19.56 10.43
CA GLU A 829 -11.84 18.80 10.49
C GLU A 829 -11.72 17.58 11.41
N ILE A 830 -10.60 16.86 11.36
CA ILE A 830 -10.35 15.71 12.25
C ILE A 830 -10.31 16.17 13.70
N ARG A 831 -9.65 17.31 13.97
CA ARG A 831 -9.56 17.87 15.33
C ARG A 831 -10.94 18.24 15.86
N GLU A 832 -11.80 18.84 15.05
CA GLU A 832 -13.14 19.19 15.49
C GLU A 832 -14.05 17.96 15.62
N ILE A 833 -13.99 16.99 14.69
CA ILE A 833 -14.70 15.71 14.81
C ILE A 833 -14.33 14.97 16.09
N SER A 834 -13.06 14.98 16.48
CA SER A 834 -12.58 14.31 17.69
C SER A 834 -13.21 14.81 19.00
N GLN A 835 -13.82 15.99 18.96
CA GLN A 835 -14.47 16.61 20.12
C GLN A 835 -15.97 16.24 20.22
N ILE A 836 -16.56 15.60 19.21
CA ILE A 836 -17.97 15.19 19.19
C ILE A 836 -18.14 13.88 19.99
N LYS A 837 -18.24 13.99 21.31
CA LYS A 837 -18.24 12.86 22.27
C LYS A 837 -19.40 11.87 22.11
N SER A 838 -20.47 12.27 21.42
CA SER A 838 -21.66 11.45 21.16
C SER A 838 -21.44 10.40 20.05
N LEU A 839 -20.39 10.53 19.24
CA LEU A 839 -20.14 9.63 18.11
C LEU A 839 -19.89 8.17 18.56
N ARG A 840 -20.62 7.26 17.90
CA ARG A 840 -20.50 5.81 18.01
C ARG A 840 -20.03 5.18 16.70
N THR A 841 -20.36 5.79 15.57
CA THR A 841 -19.95 5.34 14.24
C THR A 841 -19.37 6.52 13.45
N LEU A 842 -18.15 6.36 12.95
CA LEU A 842 -17.48 7.36 12.15
C LEU A 842 -17.01 6.75 10.83
N ASN A 843 -17.40 7.34 9.71
CA ASN A 843 -16.95 6.95 8.38
C ASN A 843 -16.35 8.16 7.66
N ILE A 844 -15.02 8.21 7.52
CA ILE A 844 -14.34 9.33 6.89
C ILE A 844 -13.69 8.91 5.58
N ASN A 845 -13.85 9.75 4.56
CA ASN A 845 -13.17 9.62 3.28
C ASN A 845 -12.11 10.74 3.17
N LEU A 846 -10.84 10.39 3.37
CA LEU A 846 -9.74 11.33 3.29
C LEU A 846 -9.47 11.68 1.83
N THR A 847 -9.81 12.91 1.45
CA THR A 847 -9.58 13.47 0.10
C THR A 847 -8.24 14.20 -0.01
N LYS A 848 -7.63 14.58 1.12
CA LYS A 848 -6.31 15.21 1.22
C LYS A 848 -5.51 14.61 2.39
N MET A 849 -4.20 14.86 2.40
CA MET A 849 -3.32 14.42 3.48
C MET A 849 -3.69 15.10 4.80
N CYS A 850 -3.86 14.31 5.86
CA CYS A 850 -4.09 14.79 7.22
C CYS A 850 -3.10 14.09 8.17
N ASP A 851 -2.39 14.88 8.97
CA ASP A 851 -1.32 14.44 9.86
C ASP A 851 -1.79 14.15 11.31
N ASN A 852 -3.01 14.54 11.65
CA ASN A 852 -3.56 14.46 13.01
C ASN A 852 -4.65 13.39 13.19
N LEU A 853 -4.62 12.29 12.44
CA LEU A 853 -5.57 11.17 12.62
C LEU A 853 -5.62 10.63 14.06
N SER A 854 -4.51 10.76 14.80
CA SER A 854 -4.43 10.39 16.21
C SER A 854 -5.41 11.18 17.10
N ASP A 855 -5.88 12.37 16.71
CA ASP A 855 -6.86 13.13 17.47
C ASP A 855 -8.17 12.34 17.65
N LEU A 856 -8.53 11.46 16.71
CA LEU A 856 -9.71 10.60 16.80
C LEU A 856 -9.68 9.65 18.01
N SER A 857 -8.51 9.45 18.64
CA SER A 857 -8.36 8.73 19.91
C SER A 857 -9.18 9.31 21.07
N ARG A 858 -9.64 10.57 20.96
CA ARG A 858 -10.51 11.22 21.95
C ARG A 858 -11.95 10.69 21.92
N LEU A 859 -12.34 9.95 20.89
CA LEU A 859 -13.70 9.40 20.72
C LEU A 859 -13.88 8.09 21.48
N ASN A 860 -13.80 8.14 22.82
CA ASN A 860 -13.82 6.95 23.69
C ASN A 860 -15.11 6.10 23.62
N ASN A 861 -16.17 6.63 23.00
CA ASN A 861 -17.46 5.94 22.81
C ASN A 861 -17.61 5.29 21.43
N LEU A 862 -16.61 5.42 20.55
CA LEU A 862 -16.64 4.91 19.19
C LEU A 862 -16.67 3.37 19.18
N LYS A 863 -17.63 2.82 18.45
CA LYS A 863 -17.83 1.37 18.24
C LYS A 863 -17.45 0.92 16.84
N SER A 864 -17.63 1.79 15.85
CA SER A 864 -17.32 1.52 14.45
C SER A 864 -16.55 2.68 13.84
N LEU A 865 -15.43 2.37 13.18
CA LEU A 865 -14.58 3.33 12.49
C LEU A 865 -14.33 2.85 11.06
N SER A 866 -14.67 3.67 10.07
CA SER A 866 -14.32 3.44 8.67
C SER A 866 -13.45 4.59 8.18
N ILE A 867 -12.28 4.29 7.63
CA ILE A 867 -11.36 5.28 7.05
C ILE A 867 -11.02 4.83 5.64
N VAL A 868 -11.42 5.61 4.65
CA VAL A 868 -11.07 5.38 3.24
C VAL A 868 -10.10 6.48 2.80
N VAL A 869 -8.96 6.09 2.23
CA VAL A 869 -7.90 7.01 1.81
C VAL A 869 -7.70 6.92 0.32
N ARG A 870 -8.19 7.93 -0.42
CA ARG A 870 -8.16 7.98 -1.89
C ARG A 870 -6.89 8.57 -2.49
N TYR A 871 -6.01 9.15 -1.69
CA TYR A 871 -4.80 9.83 -2.18
C TYR A 871 -3.54 8.99 -1.96
N ARG A 872 -2.47 9.26 -2.74
CA ARG A 872 -1.12 8.66 -2.66
C ARG A 872 -0.37 9.07 -1.38
N CYS A 873 -0.94 8.84 -0.20
CA CYS A 873 -0.31 9.19 1.06
C CYS A 873 0.01 7.92 1.86
N LYS A 874 1.28 7.75 2.24
CA LYS A 874 1.68 6.80 3.28
C LYS A 874 1.14 7.34 4.61
N LEU A 875 0.10 6.70 5.15
CA LEU A 875 -0.41 7.09 6.47
C LEU A 875 0.56 6.65 7.57
N ASN A 876 0.74 7.52 8.56
CA ASN A 876 1.53 7.17 9.75
C ASN A 876 0.83 6.07 10.55
N THR A 877 1.47 4.90 10.66
CA THR A 877 0.94 3.74 11.37
C THR A 877 0.74 4.04 12.86
N ASP A 878 1.61 4.85 13.47
CA ASP A 878 1.50 5.22 14.90
C ASP A 878 0.20 5.96 15.22
N SER A 879 -0.27 6.80 14.28
CA SER A 879 -1.54 7.52 14.45
C SER A 879 -2.73 6.58 14.56
N PHE A 880 -2.74 5.47 13.80
CA PHE A 880 -3.79 4.44 13.94
C PHE A 880 -3.68 3.69 15.25
N LEU A 881 -2.46 3.27 15.63
CA LEU A 881 -2.25 2.52 16.86
C LEU A 881 -2.76 3.29 18.09
N GLN A 882 -2.63 4.62 18.10
CA GLN A 882 -3.18 5.46 19.16
C GLN A 882 -4.72 5.41 19.25
N ILE A 883 -5.41 5.32 18.12
CA ILE A 883 -6.87 5.16 18.07
C ILE A 883 -7.25 3.81 18.69
N PHE A 884 -6.61 2.71 18.27
CA PHE A 884 -6.89 1.39 18.84
C PHE A 884 -6.64 1.34 20.35
N ARG A 885 -5.55 1.97 20.85
CA ARG A 885 -5.25 2.04 22.29
C ARG A 885 -6.33 2.75 23.11
N SER A 886 -6.92 3.81 22.56
CA SER A 886 -7.79 4.72 23.34
C SER A 886 -9.27 4.38 23.18
N CYS A 887 -9.69 3.97 21.98
CA CYS A 887 -11.08 3.67 21.67
C CYS A 887 -11.42 2.21 22.01
N GLN A 888 -11.46 1.89 23.31
CA GLN A 888 -11.63 0.51 23.83
C GLN A 888 -12.99 -0.13 23.52
N LYS A 889 -13.99 0.67 23.09
CA LYS A 889 -15.32 0.19 22.70
C LYS A 889 -15.43 -0.17 21.21
N LEU A 890 -14.32 -0.10 20.46
CA LEU A 890 -14.31 -0.50 19.05
C LEU A 890 -14.64 -1.98 18.92
N ASP A 891 -15.66 -2.24 18.10
CA ASP A 891 -16.12 -3.56 17.68
C ASP A 891 -15.74 -3.83 16.22
N GLN A 892 -15.72 -2.78 15.40
CA GLN A 892 -15.44 -2.87 13.96
C GLN A 892 -14.56 -1.71 13.48
N VAL A 893 -13.57 -2.02 12.65
CA VAL A 893 -12.73 -1.05 11.95
C VAL A 893 -12.60 -1.46 10.49
N ASP A 894 -12.96 -0.56 9.57
CA ASP A 894 -12.81 -0.76 8.13
C ASP A 894 -11.79 0.24 7.59
N LEU A 895 -10.71 -0.23 6.98
CA LEU A 895 -9.65 0.60 6.45
C LEU A 895 -9.51 0.38 4.94
N GLY A 896 -9.78 1.41 4.14
CA GLY A 896 -9.64 1.37 2.69
C GLY A 896 -8.42 2.15 2.20
N PHE A 897 -7.47 1.45 1.56
CA PHE A 897 -6.24 2.02 1.06
C PHE A 897 -6.06 1.71 -0.42
N TYR A 898 -6.04 2.75 -1.26
CA TYR A 898 -5.79 2.55 -2.70
C TYR A 898 -4.32 2.31 -3.04
N TYR A 899 -3.38 2.74 -2.17
CA TYR A 899 -1.94 2.66 -2.40
C TYR A 899 -1.19 1.75 -1.41
N GLY A 900 -1.92 0.81 -0.80
CA GLY A 900 -1.36 -0.20 0.11
C GLY A 900 -1.24 0.24 1.57
N VAL A 901 -0.84 -0.71 2.42
CA VAL A 901 -0.77 -0.60 3.89
C VAL A 901 0.62 -1.01 4.37
N ALA A 902 1.05 -0.46 5.51
CA ALA A 902 2.24 -0.97 6.20
C ALA A 902 2.10 -2.47 6.48
N LEU A 903 3.11 -3.25 6.08
CA LEU A 903 3.13 -4.72 6.13
C LEU A 903 2.88 -5.30 7.54
N ASN A 904 3.20 -4.52 8.57
CA ASN A 904 3.11 -4.89 9.98
C ASN A 904 1.94 -4.20 10.72
N LEU A 905 1.05 -3.48 10.03
CA LEU A 905 -0.08 -2.77 10.68
C LEU A 905 -0.88 -3.75 11.55
N VAL A 906 -1.29 -4.87 10.98
CA VAL A 906 -2.16 -5.83 11.68
C VAL A 906 -1.48 -6.45 12.90
N SER A 907 -0.19 -6.78 12.81
CA SER A 907 0.53 -7.34 13.97
C SER A 907 0.74 -6.30 15.06
N GLN A 908 1.00 -5.04 14.70
CA GLN A 908 1.03 -3.95 15.66
C GLN A 908 -0.35 -3.71 16.30
N VAL A 909 -1.45 -3.76 15.53
CA VAL A 909 -2.82 -3.67 16.05
C VAL A 909 -3.12 -4.84 17.00
N ASN A 910 -2.78 -6.08 16.63
CA ASN A 910 -2.94 -7.25 17.48
C ASN A 910 -2.20 -7.10 18.82
N ASN A 911 -0.94 -6.66 18.77
CA ASN A 911 -0.12 -6.43 19.97
C ASN A 911 -0.69 -5.33 20.85
N VAL A 912 -1.20 -4.26 20.25
CA VAL A 912 -1.88 -3.18 20.97
C VAL A 912 -3.14 -3.72 21.65
N LEU A 913 -4.00 -4.45 20.94
CA LEU A 913 -5.24 -5.00 21.50
C LEU A 913 -4.98 -5.99 22.63
N LYS A 914 -3.94 -6.83 22.53
CA LYS A 914 -3.52 -7.76 23.60
C LYS A 914 -3.24 -7.07 24.94
N SER A 915 -2.83 -5.80 24.92
CA SER A 915 -2.47 -5.09 26.15
C SER A 915 -3.67 -4.60 26.97
N PHE A 916 -4.89 -4.57 26.41
CA PHE A 916 -6.06 -4.01 27.12
C PHE A 916 -7.38 -4.71 26.87
N ARG A 917 -7.50 -5.56 25.85
CA ARG A 917 -8.76 -6.20 25.47
C ARG A 917 -8.86 -7.56 26.15
N ASP A 918 -9.97 -7.80 26.84
CA ASP A 918 -10.21 -9.06 27.56
C ASP A 918 -11.07 -10.01 26.70
N PRO A 919 -10.50 -11.11 26.17
CA PRO A 919 -11.24 -12.05 25.31
C PRO A 919 -12.37 -12.79 26.04
N ALA A 920 -12.40 -12.81 27.39
CA ALA A 920 -13.50 -13.39 28.14
C ALA A 920 -14.76 -12.51 28.15
N ASN A 921 -14.57 -11.19 28.09
CA ASN A 921 -15.64 -10.20 28.24
C ASN A 921 -15.93 -9.41 26.95
N GLN A 922 -15.00 -9.40 26.00
CA GLN A 922 -15.10 -8.64 24.76
C GLN A 922 -14.96 -9.57 23.56
N LYS A 923 -15.86 -9.40 22.58
CA LYS A 923 -15.77 -10.13 21.31
C LYS A 923 -14.55 -9.67 20.52
N PRO A 924 -13.92 -10.52 19.69
CA PRO A 924 -12.80 -10.13 18.83
C PRO A 924 -13.14 -8.91 17.97
N LEU A 925 -12.19 -7.99 17.80
CA LEU A 925 -12.34 -6.79 16.99
C LEU A 925 -12.43 -7.22 15.53
N GLN A 926 -13.41 -6.75 14.78
CA GLN A 926 -13.47 -6.99 13.34
C GLN A 926 -12.66 -5.91 12.62
N LEU A 927 -11.54 -6.28 12.00
CA LEU A 927 -10.72 -5.39 11.19
C LEU A 927 -10.86 -5.78 9.72
N SER A 928 -11.56 -4.97 8.92
CA SER A 928 -11.61 -5.13 7.47
C SER A 928 -10.57 -4.23 6.82
N ILE A 929 -9.73 -4.80 5.96
CA ILE A 929 -8.77 -4.03 5.17
C ILE A 929 -9.14 -4.16 3.70
N PHE A 930 -9.56 -3.05 3.10
CA PHE A 930 -9.73 -2.91 1.66
C PHE A 930 -8.43 -2.39 1.03
N SER A 931 -7.91 -3.10 0.04
CA SER A 931 -6.73 -2.71 -0.73
C SER A 931 -7.09 -2.54 -2.21
N GLY A 932 -6.74 -1.38 -2.77
CA GLY A 932 -6.84 -1.12 -4.21
C GLY A 932 -5.92 -2.04 -5.04
N SER A 933 -4.82 -2.50 -4.45
CA SER A 933 -4.06 -3.61 -5.01
C SER A 933 -4.72 -4.93 -4.63
N ILE A 934 -4.98 -5.79 -5.64
CA ILE A 934 -5.38 -7.20 -5.46
C ILE A 934 -4.39 -7.96 -4.57
N TYR A 935 -3.20 -7.40 -4.40
CA TYR A 935 -2.12 -8.00 -3.64
C TYR A 935 -2.01 -7.32 -2.30
N PRO A 936 -2.54 -7.95 -1.26
CA PRO A 936 -2.28 -7.43 0.04
C PRO A 936 -0.78 -7.52 0.33
N LYS A 937 -0.19 -6.39 0.68
CA LYS A 937 0.98 -6.32 1.55
C LYS A 937 0.56 -6.83 2.95
N ILE A 938 0.04 -8.07 3.06
CA ILE A 938 -0.61 -8.61 4.29
C ILE A 938 0.42 -8.72 5.41
N HIS A 939 -0.05 -8.66 6.65
CA HIS A 939 0.51 -9.38 7.77
C HIS A 939 0.69 -10.87 7.45
N VAL A 940 1.80 -11.45 7.86
CA VAL A 940 1.97 -12.91 7.86
C VAL A 940 1.99 -13.45 9.29
N ASP A 941 1.93 -12.56 10.28
CA ASP A 941 2.14 -12.87 11.69
C ASP A 941 0.96 -13.62 12.32
N ASP A 942 1.22 -14.31 13.43
CA ASP A 942 0.17 -14.98 14.19
C ASP A 942 -0.77 -13.95 14.85
N ILE A 943 -2.05 -14.01 14.51
CA ILE A 943 -3.09 -13.20 15.16
C ILE A 943 -3.76 -14.04 16.23
N ASP A 944 -4.05 -13.40 17.36
CA ASP A 944 -4.90 -14.01 18.36
C ASP A 944 -6.37 -13.76 17.97
N GLU A 945 -6.99 -14.76 17.34
CA GLU A 945 -8.38 -14.68 16.85
C GLU A 945 -9.40 -14.49 17.99
N SER A 946 -9.02 -14.73 19.25
CA SER A 946 -9.88 -14.38 20.39
C SER A 946 -9.96 -12.87 20.64
N ILE A 947 -9.01 -12.09 20.08
CA ILE A 947 -8.87 -10.65 20.29
C ILE A 947 -9.10 -9.87 19.00
N LEU A 948 -8.64 -10.37 17.85
CA LEU A 948 -8.69 -9.69 16.55
C LEU A 948 -9.06 -10.67 15.43
N ASN A 949 -10.12 -10.33 14.69
CA ASN A 949 -10.49 -11.01 13.46
C ASN A 949 -10.21 -10.08 12.28
N VAL A 950 -9.47 -10.56 11.28
CA VAL A 950 -9.13 -9.75 10.11
C VAL A 950 -9.81 -10.29 8.86
N SER A 951 -10.48 -9.41 8.12
CA SER A 951 -11.01 -9.66 6.79
C SER A 951 -10.28 -8.77 5.79
N TYR A 952 -10.15 -9.28 4.57
CA TYR A 952 -9.52 -8.55 3.49
C TYR A 952 -10.47 -8.47 2.32
N SER A 953 -10.55 -7.29 1.73
CA SER A 953 -11.27 -7.06 0.48
C SER A 953 -10.34 -6.35 -0.50
N TYR A 954 -10.60 -6.57 -1.78
CA TYR A 954 -9.75 -6.09 -2.86
C TYR A 954 -10.59 -5.36 -3.88
N GLU A 955 -10.01 -4.35 -4.52
CA GLU A 955 -10.63 -3.75 -5.69
C GLU A 955 -10.76 -4.82 -6.79
N LYS A 956 -11.97 -4.95 -7.33
CA LYS A 956 -12.22 -5.81 -8.48
C LYS A 956 -11.59 -5.13 -9.68
N ASN A 957 -10.48 -5.66 -10.19
CA ASN A 957 -9.95 -5.21 -11.48
C ASN A 957 -10.93 -5.65 -12.56
N TYR A 958 -11.69 -4.70 -13.10
CA TYR A 958 -12.67 -4.94 -14.17
C TYR A 958 -12.05 -4.96 -15.57
N GLU A 959 -10.73 -4.84 -15.69
CA GLU A 959 -10.05 -4.76 -16.97
C GLU A 959 -9.00 -5.87 -17.07
N GLY A 960 -9.18 -6.77 -18.04
CA GLY A 960 -8.25 -7.85 -18.39
C GLY A 960 -6.96 -7.38 -19.04
N TYR A 961 -6.53 -6.14 -18.77
CA TYR A 961 -5.15 -5.75 -19.03
C TYR A 961 -4.31 -6.38 -17.94
N GLU A 962 -3.44 -7.32 -18.34
CA GLU A 962 -2.25 -7.65 -17.57
C GLU A 962 -1.58 -6.32 -17.25
N ILE A 963 -1.78 -5.81 -16.03
CA ILE A 963 -0.94 -4.74 -15.52
C ILE A 963 0.43 -5.39 -15.48
N GLU A 964 1.26 -5.11 -16.48
CA GLU A 964 2.67 -5.51 -16.45
C GLU A 964 3.21 -5.12 -15.08
N PHE A 965 3.56 -6.13 -14.31
CA PHE A 965 3.94 -6.07 -12.89
C PHE A 965 5.30 -5.36 -12.66
N ASN A 966 5.66 -4.39 -13.50
CA ASN A 966 6.99 -3.85 -13.67
C ASN A 966 7.26 -2.54 -12.93
N SER A 967 6.44 -2.11 -11.96
CA SER A 967 6.74 -0.89 -11.18
C SER A 967 6.52 -1.04 -9.68
N ASP A 968 7.30 -1.93 -9.06
CA ASP A 968 7.55 -1.89 -7.61
C ASP A 968 8.75 -0.97 -7.25
N ASP A 969 9.17 -0.07 -8.15
CA ASP A 969 10.25 0.90 -7.91
C ASP A 969 9.90 2.01 -6.90
N GLU A 970 8.69 2.00 -6.33
CA GLU A 970 8.20 3.01 -5.37
C GLU A 970 8.96 3.06 -4.02
N ASP A 971 9.86 2.11 -3.75
CA ASP A 971 10.75 2.13 -2.57
C ASP A 971 12.23 2.31 -2.94
N SER A 972 12.57 2.68 -4.18
CA SER A 972 13.93 3.08 -4.52
C SER A 972 14.19 4.53 -4.10
N ASP A 973 14.96 4.72 -3.03
CA ASP A 973 15.58 6.01 -2.68
C ASP A 973 16.69 6.41 -3.68
N ASN A 974 16.68 5.86 -4.90
CA ASN A 974 17.71 6.07 -5.91
C ASN A 974 17.19 7.10 -6.94
N PRO A 975 17.58 8.39 -6.84
CA PRO A 975 17.09 9.44 -7.75
C PRO A 975 17.59 9.30 -9.20
N TYR A 976 18.37 8.25 -9.52
CA TYR A 976 18.99 8.09 -10.84
C TYR A 976 18.21 7.21 -11.83
N THR A 977 17.14 6.52 -11.42
CA THR A 977 16.42 5.60 -12.32
C THR A 977 15.34 6.28 -13.20
N TYR A 978 15.02 7.55 -12.96
CA TYR A 978 13.90 8.25 -13.63
C TYR A 978 14.23 8.90 -15.00
N MET A 979 15.44 8.72 -15.54
CA MET A 979 15.90 9.49 -16.73
C MET A 979 15.96 8.71 -18.06
N TYR A 980 15.50 7.45 -18.14
CA TYR A 980 15.66 6.65 -19.37
C TYR A 980 14.40 6.09 -20.04
N TYR A 981 13.20 6.48 -19.61
CA TYR A 981 11.97 6.16 -20.34
C TYR A 981 11.05 7.39 -20.42
N SER A 982 11.23 8.18 -21.48
CA SER A 982 10.30 9.18 -22.00
C SER A 982 10.26 9.09 -23.51
#